data_AF-A0A961Z5K3-F1
#
_entry.id   AF-A0A961Z5K3-F1
#
_cell.length_a   1.000
_cell.length_b   1.000
_cell.length_c   1.000
_cell.angle_alpha   90.00
_cell.angle_beta   90.00
_cell.angle_gamma   90.00
#
_symmetry.space_group_name_H-M   'P 1'
#
loop_
_entity.id
_entity.type
_entity.pdbx_description
1 polymer ?
#
loop_
_entity_poly.entity_id
_entity_poly.type
_entity_poly.pdbx_seq_one_letter_code
_entity_poly.pdbx_strand_id
1 'polypeptide(L)'
;MFSSIRRALEDRLGVEKVQMWEERVRRIVAPGTQSKLAADYWAALTDCENYYNDPLGRIRSRWVAEVIELYGAQSLLEIGCNSGRNLAEVHAAHPDVKLRGIDVNEVAIKYAREKNPAINYAVVDANVWNEGHKTWDATLTMSLIDHIPDEAIATLARNMVDTSRKLVICVELWDGTDGWRGLYKYSRDLRKVFEPLGVKTLKWEPAVGQYNTDVSLLWAYVGDCSEAGARPIEVRDTSATPAGGGTAATGAAQSATSSGGQSTVAVGDKRYAIQSYTDAEGRVFRYVHIPRPETGRLLVHFTAFFGDWGDRKAYKEFYQGYFHRLRMFGDATEYGCLFLCDQFGHTQNGTYYTGEKGDFFVERAMEAIIAQVMEKDGVGPDGVVMAGSSMGATGALKFGLRFNARGIISISPHIDLDTCAEHQGRMEHVRFIVPDGEPMSEANRVYTRQVSNAVAARDASAAPLPRLYMHACVDDHGVYHEQVVPLVEAWRAKGGAVDLDIHATGGHTSDFATKAVLRDVAERLFDGGNIEPLVYRQKREFWPQIDAADLALGTAVAEDPDATTVDLRNVIPGNAEMAGFVAEFVIDRVLRERRALPVMVFHGAVDDGLMALVQRAAGKENVRSGVLAAAGDSPAALVTFPDGSSAGLTDLVEPKVLVLKHTFYGLDRSRCQALLAGLPGGFDAVLLIEQTDNWDGSESTVLTLKDSGDREYSAECHDFGNLLREAGYGRMLSQPVPQPSKSLTGLLVAEAGEALSRADGEAALRAYWQQWKGFDIRKYRGLRAGQFIIPSCAEGGARIRAYLRNTVRLGEGFPVELRKDGMLVDLRVFRDGALIHHDPVFARIPIDGVQEISEATCPALEGDQAGLLVVARCSLPTDGPTYFGQEHLLSYVHAKSGNVASVLYDQLPILTENKPFSPIVLLGPKALVGRKHNTFTVFASTNSSMREGAQARPMEVSVLDQAGKVIATESIQIAENGAHSFDVRAAIEGKVEIGDTPVLYNVVARGGAASYAIVTFVVNEETGNMALEHSLSPHYYVSGNLAAVRKDALSAFG
;
A
#
# COMPACT_ATOMS: atom_id res chain seq x y z
N MET A 1 23.16 24.41 -11.55
CA MET A 1 22.43 23.12 -11.53
C MET A 1 21.05 23.25 -12.18
N PHE A 2 20.16 24.14 -11.70
CA PHE A 2 18.85 24.38 -12.34
C PHE A 2 18.93 24.84 -13.81
N SER A 3 19.89 25.71 -14.14
CA SER A 3 20.15 26.15 -15.51
C SER A 3 20.58 24.99 -16.44
N SER A 4 21.30 24.02 -15.90
CA SER A 4 21.78 22.83 -16.61
C SER A 4 20.64 21.84 -16.89
N ILE A 5 19.76 21.65 -15.90
CA ILE A 5 18.58 20.80 -16.00
C ILE A 5 17.55 21.41 -16.97
N ARG A 6 17.34 22.72 -16.86
CA ARG A 6 16.44 23.46 -17.76
C ARG A 6 16.87 23.33 -19.21
N ARG A 7 18.16 23.54 -19.50
CA ARG A 7 18.68 23.41 -20.87
C ARG A 7 18.51 21.98 -21.41
N ALA A 8 18.77 20.96 -20.59
CA ALA A 8 18.55 19.56 -20.96
C ALA A 8 17.06 19.21 -21.21
N LEU A 9 16.14 19.88 -20.52
CA LEU A 9 14.70 19.75 -20.75
C LEU A 9 14.24 20.53 -21.99
N GLU A 10 14.79 21.72 -22.23
CA GLU A 10 14.48 22.54 -23.41
C GLU A 10 14.93 21.84 -24.69
N ASP A 11 16.12 21.22 -24.67
CA ASP A 11 16.66 20.42 -25.77
C ASP A 11 15.81 19.17 -26.07
N ARG A 12 15.14 18.60 -25.06
CA ARG A 12 14.33 17.39 -25.20
C ARG A 12 12.86 17.64 -25.51
N LEU A 13 12.28 18.69 -24.96
CA LEU A 13 10.83 18.90 -24.96
C LEU A 13 10.41 20.15 -25.76
N GLY A 14 11.37 20.99 -26.13
CA GLY A 14 11.13 22.29 -26.75
C GLY A 14 10.83 23.37 -25.69
N VAL A 15 11.31 24.58 -25.95
CA VAL A 15 11.25 25.72 -25.02
C VAL A 15 9.81 26.04 -24.58
N GLU A 16 8.84 25.97 -25.48
CA GLU A 16 7.42 26.20 -25.14
C GLU A 16 6.89 25.21 -24.10
N LYS A 17 7.22 23.91 -24.22
CA LYS A 17 6.72 22.91 -23.27
C LYS A 17 7.39 23.01 -21.92
N VAL A 18 8.68 23.39 -21.89
CA VAL A 18 9.40 23.65 -20.64
C VAL A 18 8.86 24.90 -19.97
N GLN A 19 8.60 25.98 -20.72
CA GLN A 19 7.95 27.18 -20.17
C GLN A 19 6.55 26.87 -19.64
N MET A 20 5.76 26.10 -20.36
CA MET A 20 4.40 25.73 -19.94
C MET A 20 4.42 24.80 -18.70
N TRP A 21 5.41 23.91 -18.60
CA TRP A 21 5.67 23.10 -17.41
C TRP A 21 6.15 23.95 -16.23
N GLU A 22 7.09 24.88 -16.44
CA GLU A 22 7.56 25.82 -15.43
C GLU A 22 6.44 26.75 -14.94
N GLU A 23 5.52 27.18 -15.81
CA GLU A 23 4.33 27.94 -15.43
C GLU A 23 3.37 27.09 -14.61
N ARG A 24 3.20 25.81 -14.95
CA ARG A 24 2.34 24.88 -14.21
C ARG A 24 2.94 24.55 -12.84
N VAL A 25 4.25 24.35 -12.76
CA VAL A 25 5.00 24.18 -11.51
C VAL A 25 5.00 25.46 -10.70
N ARG A 26 5.18 26.64 -11.30
CA ARG A 26 5.03 27.93 -10.59
C ARG A 26 3.62 28.14 -10.05
N ARG A 27 2.57 27.71 -10.73
CA ARG A 27 1.19 27.77 -10.18
C ARG A 27 0.97 26.80 -9.03
N ILE A 28 1.70 25.67 -9.01
CA ILE A 28 1.65 24.68 -7.91
C ILE A 28 2.52 25.11 -6.71
N VAL A 29 3.59 25.87 -6.97
CA VAL A 29 4.64 26.23 -5.99
C VAL A 29 4.56 27.70 -5.55
N ALA A 30 3.70 28.52 -6.16
CA ALA A 30 3.47 29.89 -5.71
C ALA A 30 2.82 29.91 -4.30
N PRO A 31 3.20 30.87 -3.45
CA PRO A 31 2.71 30.97 -2.08
C PRO A 31 1.25 31.43 -2.06
N GLY A 32 0.33 30.47 -2.13
CA GLY A 32 -1.08 30.60 -1.83
C GLY A 32 -1.51 29.43 -0.95
N THR A 33 -2.46 29.65 -0.04
CA THR A 33 -3.08 28.57 0.73
C THR A 33 -3.74 27.56 -0.22
N GLN A 34 -3.82 26.26 0.10
CA GLN A 34 -4.50 25.30 -0.79
C GLN A 34 -5.96 25.72 -1.02
N SER A 35 -6.57 26.41 -0.06
CA SER A 35 -7.90 27.00 -0.19
C SER A 35 -8.01 27.97 -1.37
N LYS A 36 -6.99 28.81 -1.61
CA LYS A 36 -6.95 29.71 -2.76
C LYS A 36 -6.78 28.93 -4.06
N LEU A 37 -5.91 27.93 -4.08
CA LEU A 37 -5.70 27.10 -5.27
C LEU A 37 -6.95 26.28 -5.63
N ALA A 38 -7.68 25.78 -4.63
CA ALA A 38 -8.96 25.12 -4.82
C ALA A 38 -10.01 26.09 -5.36
N ALA A 39 -10.14 27.29 -4.76
CA ALA A 39 -11.07 28.31 -5.23
C ALA A 39 -10.78 28.72 -6.69
N ASP A 40 -9.51 28.98 -7.03
CA ASP A 40 -9.10 29.32 -8.40
C ASP A 40 -9.38 28.17 -9.38
N TYR A 41 -9.23 26.91 -8.96
CA TYR A 41 -9.56 25.73 -9.77
C TYR A 41 -11.07 25.64 -10.08
N TRP A 42 -11.92 25.75 -9.06
CA TRP A 42 -13.38 25.67 -9.23
C TRP A 42 -13.96 26.87 -9.96
N ALA A 43 -13.35 28.05 -9.81
CA ALA A 43 -13.70 29.26 -10.56
C ALA A 43 -13.50 29.10 -12.08
N ALA A 44 -12.56 28.24 -12.50
CA ALA A 44 -12.17 28.07 -13.90
C ALA A 44 -13.01 27.04 -14.67
N LEU A 45 -13.88 26.27 -14.01
CA LEU A 45 -14.69 25.25 -14.69
C LEU A 45 -15.83 25.87 -15.51
N THR A 46 -16.20 25.25 -16.62
CA THR A 46 -17.23 25.77 -17.53
C THR A 46 -18.48 24.89 -17.62
N ASP A 47 -18.52 23.75 -16.91
CA ASP A 47 -19.54 22.71 -17.06
C ASP A 47 -20.84 22.96 -16.26
N CYS A 48 -21.29 24.22 -16.19
CA CYS A 48 -22.40 24.66 -15.35
C CYS A 48 -23.77 24.14 -15.83
N GLU A 49 -23.95 23.92 -17.13
CA GLU A 49 -25.19 23.42 -17.73
C GLU A 49 -25.44 21.94 -17.44
N ASN A 50 -24.41 21.09 -17.54
CA ASN A 50 -24.55 19.67 -17.21
C ASN A 50 -24.86 19.49 -15.72
N TYR A 51 -24.22 20.28 -14.85
CA TYR A 51 -24.57 20.30 -13.43
C TYR A 51 -26.04 20.68 -13.20
N TYR A 52 -26.55 21.70 -13.91
CA TYR A 52 -27.94 22.15 -13.78
C TYR A 52 -28.96 21.08 -14.21
N ASN A 53 -28.62 20.30 -15.24
CA ASN A 53 -29.52 19.33 -15.86
C ASN A 53 -29.37 17.89 -15.35
N ASP A 54 -28.42 17.63 -14.43
CA ASP A 54 -28.20 16.31 -13.86
C ASP A 54 -29.46 15.75 -13.15
N PRO A 55 -30.04 14.63 -13.65
CA PRO A 55 -31.27 14.04 -13.09
C PRO A 55 -31.12 13.54 -11.65
N LEU A 56 -29.97 12.95 -11.30
CA LEU A 56 -29.75 12.44 -9.94
C LEU A 56 -29.60 13.58 -8.96
N GLY A 57 -28.95 14.66 -9.38
CA GLY A 57 -28.86 15.89 -8.62
C GLY A 57 -30.19 16.57 -8.37
N ARG A 58 -31.13 16.53 -9.32
CA ARG A 58 -32.49 17.04 -9.08
C ARG A 58 -33.23 16.25 -7.98
N ILE A 59 -33.00 14.94 -7.86
CA ILE A 59 -33.56 14.15 -6.76
C ILE A 59 -33.05 14.68 -5.42
N ARG A 60 -31.75 15.01 -5.32
CA ARG A 60 -31.17 15.62 -4.13
C ARG A 60 -31.70 17.03 -3.87
N SER A 61 -31.84 17.83 -4.92
CA SER A 61 -32.41 19.18 -4.82
C SER A 61 -33.85 19.18 -4.28
N ARG A 62 -34.68 18.21 -4.68
CA ARG A 62 -36.03 18.04 -4.14
C ARG A 62 -36.04 17.64 -2.66
N TRP A 63 -35.13 16.74 -2.28
CA TRP A 63 -34.96 16.39 -0.87
C TRP A 63 -34.55 17.62 -0.03
N VAL A 64 -33.73 18.52 -0.56
CA VAL A 64 -33.44 19.79 0.13
C VAL A 64 -34.72 20.62 0.32
N ALA A 65 -35.58 20.71 -0.69
CA ALA A 65 -36.87 21.41 -0.56
C ALA A 65 -37.78 20.78 0.50
N GLU A 66 -37.80 19.45 0.61
CA GLU A 66 -38.52 18.73 1.68
C GLU A 66 -37.94 19.03 3.07
N VAL A 67 -36.61 19.12 3.21
CA VAL A 67 -35.96 19.49 4.48
C VAL A 67 -36.32 20.92 4.88
N ILE A 68 -36.33 21.86 3.92
CA ILE A 68 -36.72 23.25 4.17
C ILE A 68 -38.15 23.35 4.69
N GLU A 69 -39.08 22.61 4.09
CA GLU A 69 -40.47 22.52 4.53
C GLU A 69 -40.59 21.89 5.93
N LEU A 70 -39.99 20.71 6.11
CA LEU A 70 -40.08 19.91 7.34
C LEU A 70 -39.65 20.69 8.58
N TYR A 71 -38.63 21.54 8.44
CA TYR A 71 -38.08 22.33 9.54
C TYR A 71 -38.49 23.81 9.50
N GLY A 72 -39.39 24.19 8.59
CA GLY A 72 -39.97 25.54 8.52
C GLY A 72 -38.94 26.66 8.34
N ALA A 73 -37.95 26.46 7.48
CA ALA A 73 -36.98 27.50 7.14
C ALA A 73 -37.56 28.49 6.13
N GLN A 74 -37.62 29.77 6.48
CA GLN A 74 -38.21 30.82 5.62
C GLN A 74 -37.16 31.57 4.78
N SER A 75 -35.89 31.23 4.96
CA SER A 75 -34.81 31.77 4.16
C SER A 75 -33.64 30.80 4.09
N LEU A 76 -33.06 30.62 2.90
CA LEU A 76 -31.94 29.72 2.65
C LEU A 76 -30.80 30.43 1.89
N LEU A 77 -29.59 30.29 2.43
CA LEU A 77 -28.33 30.63 1.75
C LEU A 77 -27.64 29.34 1.29
N GLU A 78 -27.42 29.18 -0.01
CA GLU A 78 -26.57 28.12 -0.54
C GLU A 78 -25.16 28.65 -0.81
N ILE A 79 -24.14 27.99 -0.23
CA ILE A 79 -22.73 28.25 -0.48
C ILE A 79 -22.21 27.21 -1.47
N GLY A 80 -21.51 27.66 -2.51
CA GLY A 80 -21.08 26.79 -3.60
C GLY A 80 -22.26 26.40 -4.52
N CYS A 81 -23.13 27.36 -4.84
CA CYS A 81 -24.39 27.07 -5.52
C CYS A 81 -24.24 26.68 -6.99
N ASN A 82 -23.05 26.82 -7.58
CA ASN A 82 -22.77 26.61 -9.00
C ASN A 82 -23.84 27.30 -9.88
N SER A 83 -24.50 26.57 -10.78
CA SER A 83 -25.57 27.05 -11.65
C SER A 83 -26.93 27.22 -10.97
N GLY A 84 -27.02 27.05 -9.65
CA GLY A 84 -28.20 27.36 -8.84
C GLY A 84 -29.31 26.30 -8.88
N ARG A 85 -29.00 25.05 -9.26
CA ARG A 85 -29.99 23.95 -9.40
C ARG A 85 -30.81 23.73 -8.11
N ASN A 86 -30.14 23.68 -6.96
CA ASN A 86 -30.80 23.39 -5.69
C ASN A 86 -31.78 24.51 -5.33
N LEU A 87 -31.35 25.77 -5.41
CA LEU A 87 -32.22 26.92 -5.16
C LEU A 87 -33.40 27.02 -6.14
N ALA A 88 -33.22 26.61 -7.40
CA ALA A 88 -34.31 26.58 -8.38
C ALA A 88 -35.44 25.61 -7.97
N GLU A 89 -35.08 24.41 -7.50
CA GLU A 89 -36.06 23.42 -7.04
C GLU A 89 -36.71 23.85 -5.72
N VAL A 90 -35.96 24.48 -4.81
CA VAL A 90 -36.53 25.07 -3.58
C VAL A 90 -37.50 26.21 -3.93
N HIS A 91 -37.17 27.10 -4.87
CA HIS A 91 -38.06 28.18 -5.30
C HIS A 91 -39.34 27.66 -5.95
N ALA A 92 -39.22 26.61 -6.77
CA ALA A 92 -40.36 26.00 -7.43
C ALA A 92 -41.34 25.35 -6.42
N ALA A 93 -40.81 24.73 -5.36
CA ALA A 93 -41.62 24.13 -4.30
C ALA A 93 -42.15 25.18 -3.30
N HIS A 94 -41.33 26.17 -2.97
CA HIS A 94 -41.56 27.14 -1.89
C HIS A 94 -41.22 28.57 -2.35
N PRO A 95 -42.07 29.20 -3.19
CA PRO A 95 -41.76 30.48 -3.82
C PRO A 95 -41.61 31.65 -2.84
N ASP A 96 -42.18 31.53 -1.63
CA ASP A 96 -42.11 32.54 -0.57
C ASP A 96 -40.82 32.47 0.26
N VAL A 97 -40.02 31.41 0.14
CA VAL A 97 -38.74 31.29 0.84
C VAL A 97 -37.76 32.29 0.24
N LYS A 98 -37.12 33.09 1.10
CA LYS A 98 -36.05 33.99 0.67
C LYS A 98 -34.81 33.17 0.29
N LEU A 99 -34.33 33.30 -0.95
CA LEU A 99 -33.21 32.49 -1.47
C LEU A 99 -32.01 33.35 -1.87
N ARG A 100 -30.82 32.87 -1.52
CA ARG A 100 -29.55 33.40 -2.03
C ARG A 100 -28.56 32.29 -2.33
N GLY A 101 -27.85 32.42 -3.45
CA GLY A 101 -26.75 31.53 -3.84
C GLY A 101 -25.44 32.30 -3.98
N ILE A 102 -24.36 31.74 -3.47
CA ILE A 102 -23.00 32.27 -3.68
C ILE A 102 -22.08 31.19 -4.24
N ASP A 103 -21.21 31.58 -5.17
CA ASP A 103 -20.20 30.69 -5.77
C ASP A 103 -19.01 31.50 -6.28
N VAL A 104 -17.82 30.90 -6.35
CA VAL A 104 -16.61 31.55 -6.89
C VAL A 104 -16.61 31.59 -8.43
N ASN A 105 -17.41 30.74 -9.07
CA ASN A 105 -17.47 30.61 -10.52
C ASN A 105 -18.42 31.63 -11.16
N GLU A 106 -17.85 32.66 -11.78
CA GLU A 106 -18.60 33.74 -12.44
C GLU A 106 -19.49 33.23 -13.60
N VAL A 107 -19.04 32.23 -14.36
CA VAL A 107 -19.79 31.66 -15.47
C VAL A 107 -21.04 30.94 -14.95
N ALA A 108 -20.90 30.14 -13.89
CA ALA A 108 -22.00 29.42 -13.28
C ALA A 108 -23.02 30.39 -12.65
N ILE A 109 -22.57 31.45 -11.97
CA ILE A 109 -23.44 32.48 -11.39
C ILE A 109 -24.20 33.25 -12.48
N LYS A 110 -23.54 33.58 -13.60
CA LYS A 110 -24.23 34.20 -14.74
C LYS A 110 -25.33 33.28 -15.27
N TYR A 111 -25.03 32.00 -15.48
CA TYR A 111 -26.02 31.01 -15.91
C TYR A 111 -27.19 30.88 -14.91
N ALA A 112 -26.90 30.86 -13.61
CA ALA A 112 -27.91 30.78 -12.56
C ALA A 112 -28.91 31.95 -12.61
N ARG A 113 -28.39 33.19 -12.78
CA ARG A 113 -29.22 34.41 -12.92
C ARG A 113 -30.09 34.38 -14.16
N GLU A 114 -29.57 33.87 -15.28
CA GLU A 114 -30.33 33.72 -16.52
C GLU A 114 -31.47 32.71 -16.38
N LYS A 115 -31.24 31.59 -15.66
CA LYS A 115 -32.26 30.56 -15.46
C LYS A 115 -33.31 30.93 -14.42
N ASN A 116 -32.92 31.58 -13.32
CA ASN A 116 -33.80 31.89 -12.20
C ASN A 116 -33.60 33.33 -11.73
N PRO A 117 -34.07 34.34 -12.49
CA PRO A 117 -33.83 35.76 -12.19
C PRO A 117 -34.48 36.25 -10.89
N ALA A 118 -35.43 35.49 -10.32
CA ALA A 118 -36.08 35.79 -9.05
C ALA A 118 -35.19 35.52 -7.81
N ILE A 119 -34.11 34.75 -7.97
CA ILE A 119 -33.22 34.35 -6.88
C ILE A 119 -31.97 35.24 -6.87
N ASN A 120 -31.52 35.62 -5.67
CA ASN A 120 -30.33 36.46 -5.53
C ASN A 120 -29.04 35.63 -5.65
N TYR A 121 -28.24 35.83 -6.69
CA TYR A 121 -26.96 35.16 -6.87
C TYR A 121 -25.78 36.13 -6.86
N ALA A 122 -24.66 35.75 -6.24
CA ALA A 122 -23.44 36.56 -6.22
C ALA A 122 -22.17 35.73 -6.41
N VAL A 123 -21.16 36.33 -7.05
CA VAL A 123 -19.81 35.74 -7.15
C VAL A 123 -19.07 36.03 -5.85
N VAL A 124 -18.87 35.02 -5.02
CA VAL A 124 -18.23 35.12 -3.69
C VAL A 124 -17.44 33.86 -3.41
N ASP A 125 -16.24 34.00 -2.86
CA ASP A 125 -15.43 32.88 -2.38
C ASP A 125 -16.05 32.30 -1.09
N ALA A 126 -16.28 30.99 -1.06
CA ALA A 126 -16.79 30.29 0.12
C ALA A 126 -15.85 30.41 1.33
N ASN A 127 -14.56 30.67 1.12
CA ASN A 127 -13.63 30.90 2.22
C ASN A 127 -13.81 32.28 2.87
N VAL A 128 -14.45 33.23 2.18
CA VAL A 128 -14.58 34.63 2.61
C VAL A 128 -15.92 35.22 2.13
N TRP A 129 -16.94 35.16 2.99
CA TRP A 129 -18.18 35.92 2.81
C TRP A 129 -18.54 36.71 4.08
N ASN A 130 -19.41 37.71 3.93
CA ASN A 130 -19.88 38.54 5.03
C ASN A 130 -21.41 38.59 5.04
N GLU A 131 -22.00 37.50 5.53
CA GLU A 131 -23.42 37.41 5.83
C GLU A 131 -23.54 37.67 7.33
N GLY A 132 -24.53 38.46 7.73
CA GLY A 132 -24.68 38.81 9.15
C GLY A 132 -24.96 37.58 10.01
N HIS A 133 -24.61 37.67 11.30
CA HIS A 133 -24.91 36.63 12.28
C HIS A 133 -26.41 36.31 12.34
N LYS A 134 -26.77 35.03 12.20
CA LYS A 134 -28.12 34.45 12.25
C LYS A 134 -29.10 35.11 11.26
N THR A 135 -28.57 35.61 10.13
CA THR A 135 -29.35 36.29 9.08
C THR A 135 -30.26 35.32 8.33
N TRP A 136 -29.85 34.06 8.17
CA TRP A 136 -30.54 33.06 7.39
C TRP A 136 -31.10 31.96 8.28
N ASP A 137 -32.35 31.55 8.10
CA ASP A 137 -32.92 30.39 8.78
C ASP A 137 -32.10 29.11 8.52
N ALA A 138 -31.62 28.90 7.30
CA ALA A 138 -30.77 27.77 6.95
C ALA A 138 -29.59 28.16 6.04
N THR A 139 -28.47 27.43 6.16
CA THR A 139 -27.39 27.37 5.16
C THR A 139 -27.28 25.99 4.54
N LEU A 140 -26.96 25.93 3.25
CA LEU A 140 -26.77 24.70 2.49
C LEU A 140 -25.40 24.65 1.81
N THR A 141 -24.79 23.46 1.79
CA THR A 141 -23.77 23.08 0.81
C THR A 141 -24.12 21.74 0.16
N MET A 142 -23.78 21.57 -1.12
CA MET A 142 -23.90 20.27 -1.80
C MET A 142 -22.70 20.06 -2.73
N SER A 143 -21.83 19.11 -2.39
CA SER A 143 -20.54 18.90 -3.06
C SER A 143 -19.71 20.19 -3.10
N LEU A 144 -19.62 20.88 -1.96
CA LEU A 144 -18.69 21.99 -1.75
C LEU A 144 -17.70 21.63 -0.65
N ILE A 145 -18.18 21.16 0.50
CA ILE A 145 -17.30 20.88 1.64
C ILE A 145 -16.28 19.81 1.26
N ASP A 146 -16.66 18.84 0.43
CA ASP A 146 -15.73 17.86 -0.12
C ASP A 146 -14.63 18.48 -1.02
N HIS A 147 -14.71 19.78 -1.32
CA HIS A 147 -13.70 20.55 -2.07
C HIS A 147 -12.93 21.58 -1.25
N ILE A 148 -13.29 21.72 0.02
CA ILE A 148 -12.64 22.66 0.94
C ILE A 148 -11.51 21.93 1.64
N PRO A 149 -10.26 22.45 1.62
CA PRO A 149 -9.14 21.76 2.23
C PRO A 149 -9.15 21.86 3.77
N ASP A 150 -8.36 21.00 4.41
CA ASP A 150 -8.36 20.85 5.88
C ASP A 150 -7.93 22.13 6.62
N GLU A 151 -7.19 23.06 5.98
CA GLU A 151 -6.89 24.35 6.60
C GLU A 151 -8.06 25.34 6.64
N ALA A 152 -9.08 25.16 5.79
CA ALA A 152 -10.18 26.12 5.65
C ALA A 152 -11.52 25.61 6.19
N ILE A 153 -11.67 24.29 6.38
CA ILE A 153 -12.96 23.68 6.73
C ILE A 153 -13.54 24.18 8.07
N ALA A 154 -12.70 24.38 9.09
CA ALA A 154 -13.16 24.85 10.40
C ALA A 154 -13.74 26.27 10.32
N THR A 155 -13.09 27.15 9.55
CA THR A 155 -13.55 28.53 9.32
C THR A 155 -14.86 28.55 8.54
N LEU A 156 -14.95 27.76 7.46
CA LEU A 156 -16.18 27.61 6.68
C LEU A 156 -17.33 27.11 7.54
N ALA A 157 -17.13 26.02 8.29
CA ALA A 157 -18.16 25.43 9.13
C ALA A 157 -18.66 26.40 10.20
N ARG A 158 -17.75 27.15 10.83
CA ARG A 158 -18.11 28.20 11.79
C ARG A 158 -18.92 29.31 11.13
N ASN A 159 -18.50 29.81 9.96
CA ASN A 159 -19.25 30.83 9.24
C ASN A 159 -20.65 30.36 8.86
N MET A 160 -20.81 29.09 8.46
CA MET A 160 -22.14 28.50 8.21
C MET A 160 -23.01 28.51 9.46
N VAL A 161 -22.48 28.06 10.60
CA VAL A 161 -23.19 28.04 11.89
C VAL A 161 -23.55 29.45 12.37
N ASP A 162 -22.62 30.40 12.23
CA ASP A 162 -22.83 31.79 12.64
C ASP A 162 -23.85 32.49 11.75
N THR A 163 -23.89 32.15 10.45
CA THR A 163 -24.87 32.69 9.49
C THR A 163 -26.27 32.09 9.69
N SER A 164 -26.33 30.82 10.13
CA SER A 164 -27.57 30.03 10.26
C SER A 164 -28.27 30.17 11.60
N ARG A 165 -29.55 30.52 11.57
CA ARG A 165 -30.43 30.66 12.73
C ARG A 165 -30.95 29.32 13.25
N LYS A 166 -31.31 28.42 12.34
CA LYS A 166 -31.94 27.14 12.68
C LYS A 166 -31.11 25.97 12.16
N LEU A 167 -30.81 25.93 10.86
CA LEU A 167 -30.30 24.71 10.22
C LEU A 167 -28.98 24.90 9.50
N VAL A 168 -28.13 23.88 9.61
CA VAL A 168 -27.02 23.63 8.67
C VAL A 168 -27.36 22.36 7.90
N ILE A 169 -27.39 22.45 6.58
CA ILE A 169 -27.72 21.36 5.67
C ILE A 169 -26.51 21.11 4.77
N CYS A 170 -26.06 19.85 4.68
CA CYS A 170 -24.93 19.50 3.82
C CYS A 170 -25.22 18.18 3.09
N VAL A 171 -24.87 18.10 1.81
CA VAL A 171 -24.92 16.87 1.03
C VAL A 171 -23.57 16.64 0.38
N GLU A 172 -22.73 15.82 1.01
CA GLU A 172 -21.28 15.81 0.76
C GLU A 172 -20.71 14.40 0.63
N LEU A 173 -19.50 14.29 0.12
CA LEU A 173 -18.77 13.02 0.03
C LEU A 173 -18.46 12.45 1.41
N TRP A 174 -18.94 11.24 1.68
CA TRP A 174 -18.53 10.44 2.82
C TRP A 174 -18.51 8.95 2.48
N ASP A 175 -17.32 8.37 2.39
CA ASP A 175 -17.14 6.93 2.09
C ASP A 175 -16.93 6.05 3.33
N GLY A 176 -17.22 6.58 4.51
CA GLY A 176 -17.01 5.90 5.79
C GLY A 176 -15.66 6.22 6.44
N THR A 177 -14.77 6.97 5.78
CA THR A 177 -13.49 7.41 6.35
C THR A 177 -13.14 8.85 5.99
N ASP A 178 -12.49 9.56 6.92
CA ASP A 178 -12.04 10.95 6.71
C ASP A 178 -10.76 10.98 5.86
N GLY A 179 -10.61 12.00 5.01
CA GLY A 179 -9.34 12.34 4.37
C GLY A 179 -9.39 12.63 2.87
N TRP A 180 -8.20 12.77 2.29
CA TRP A 180 -8.01 13.19 0.90
C TRP A 180 -8.38 12.11 -0.12
N ARG A 181 -8.98 12.50 -1.25
CA ARG A 181 -9.49 11.63 -2.33
C ARG A 181 -9.05 12.06 -3.73
N GLY A 182 -8.10 12.98 -3.84
CA GLY A 182 -7.60 13.48 -5.12
C GLY A 182 -7.72 15.00 -5.23
N LEU A 183 -7.53 15.51 -6.45
CA LEU A 183 -7.43 16.94 -6.74
C LEU A 183 -8.56 17.75 -6.07
N TYR A 184 -8.21 18.44 -4.98
CA TYR A 184 -9.13 19.18 -4.10
C TYR A 184 -10.40 18.40 -3.76
N LYS A 185 -10.30 17.11 -3.44
CA LYS A 185 -11.44 16.28 -3.03
C LYS A 185 -11.16 15.60 -1.69
N TYR A 186 -12.11 15.65 -0.77
CA TYR A 186 -11.98 15.22 0.61
C TYR A 186 -13.28 14.53 1.07
N SER A 187 -13.16 13.37 1.72
CA SER A 187 -14.27 12.67 2.38
C SER A 187 -14.30 13.08 3.85
N ARG A 188 -15.46 13.47 4.40
CA ARG A 188 -15.58 13.91 5.81
C ARG A 188 -16.86 13.47 6.52
N ASP A 189 -16.73 13.08 7.78
CA ASP A 189 -17.85 12.89 8.70
C ASP A 189 -18.30 14.25 9.23
N LEU A 190 -19.39 14.78 8.68
CA LEU A 190 -19.85 16.13 9.00
C LEU A 190 -20.31 16.29 10.44
N ARG A 191 -20.60 15.20 11.17
CA ARG A 191 -20.85 15.25 12.61
C ARG A 191 -19.61 15.73 13.35
N LYS A 192 -18.43 15.22 12.99
CA LYS A 192 -17.14 15.65 13.57
C LYS A 192 -16.81 17.11 13.24
N VAL A 193 -17.35 17.65 12.14
CA VAL A 193 -17.14 19.04 11.73
C VAL A 193 -18.05 19.99 12.51
N PHE A 194 -19.35 19.67 12.63
CA PHE A 194 -20.35 20.60 13.15
C PHE A 194 -20.71 20.41 14.63
N GLU A 195 -20.69 19.19 15.18
CA GLU A 195 -21.03 18.97 16.60
C GLU A 195 -20.10 19.69 17.58
N PRO A 196 -18.77 19.82 17.35
CA PRO A 196 -17.90 20.64 18.20
C PRO A 196 -18.27 22.13 18.23
N LEU A 197 -19.02 22.61 17.24
CA LEU A 197 -19.54 23.97 17.17
C LEU A 197 -20.88 24.15 17.90
N GLY A 198 -21.36 23.12 18.59
CA GLY A 198 -22.64 23.14 19.31
C GLY A 198 -23.84 22.84 18.41
N VAL A 199 -23.64 22.32 17.21
CA VAL A 199 -24.72 21.91 16.31
C VAL A 199 -25.20 20.52 16.71
N LYS A 200 -26.50 20.35 16.91
CA LYS A 200 -27.11 19.05 17.21
C LYS A 200 -27.49 18.34 15.91
N THR A 201 -26.89 17.19 15.64
CA THR A 201 -27.23 16.37 14.47
C THR A 201 -28.68 15.88 14.54
N LEU A 202 -29.49 16.27 13.54
CA LEU A 202 -30.87 15.83 13.36
C LEU A 202 -30.97 14.67 12.36
N LYS A 203 -30.18 14.73 11.29
CA LYS A 203 -30.07 13.66 10.28
C LYS A 203 -28.62 13.42 9.89
N TRP A 204 -28.27 12.15 9.75
CA TRP A 204 -27.01 11.68 9.19
C TRP A 204 -27.26 10.35 8.50
N GLU A 205 -27.49 10.41 7.19
CA GLU A 205 -27.91 9.26 6.39
C GLU A 205 -27.36 9.36 4.96
N PRO A 206 -27.27 8.26 4.21
CA PRO A 206 -26.97 8.32 2.78
C PRO A 206 -27.97 9.25 2.08
N ALA A 207 -27.47 10.22 1.32
CA ALA A 207 -28.32 11.13 0.54
C ALA A 207 -29.15 10.37 -0.50
N VAL A 208 -30.34 10.88 -0.82
CA VAL A 208 -31.10 10.36 -1.96
C VAL A 208 -30.34 10.61 -3.28
N GLY A 209 -30.70 9.90 -4.35
CA GLY A 209 -30.05 10.11 -5.65
C GLY A 209 -28.54 9.88 -5.62
N GLN A 210 -28.06 8.85 -4.90
CA GLN A 210 -26.64 8.49 -4.85
C GLN A 210 -26.03 8.37 -6.24
N TYR A 211 -24.80 8.87 -6.39
CA TYR A 211 -23.94 8.37 -7.45
C TYR A 211 -23.30 7.09 -6.95
N ASN A 212 -23.24 6.08 -7.81
CA ASN A 212 -22.50 4.82 -7.62
C ASN A 212 -22.06 4.53 -6.16
N THR A 213 -22.95 3.90 -5.40
CA THR A 213 -22.80 3.60 -3.97
C THR A 213 -21.56 2.79 -3.61
N ASP A 214 -20.89 2.22 -4.62
CA ASP A 214 -19.74 1.36 -4.45
C ASP A 214 -18.39 2.11 -4.44
N VAL A 215 -18.36 3.39 -4.86
CA VAL A 215 -17.11 4.17 -5.02
C VAL A 215 -17.01 5.36 -4.06
N SER A 216 -18.12 6.05 -3.81
CA SER A 216 -18.23 7.02 -2.73
C SER A 216 -19.69 7.33 -2.46
N LEU A 217 -20.10 7.36 -1.20
CA LEU A 217 -21.47 7.72 -0.84
C LEU A 217 -21.57 9.23 -0.63
N LEU A 218 -22.59 9.86 -1.18
CA LEU A 218 -22.99 11.18 -0.72
C LEU A 218 -23.79 11.01 0.57
N TRP A 219 -23.46 11.74 1.62
CA TRP A 219 -24.22 11.71 2.87
C TRP A 219 -24.94 13.02 3.07
N ALA A 220 -26.20 12.90 3.48
CA ALA A 220 -27.06 13.98 3.89
C ALA A 220 -26.88 14.22 5.39
N TYR A 221 -26.44 15.43 5.73
CA TYR A 221 -26.34 15.94 7.09
C TYR A 221 -27.35 17.06 7.28
N VAL A 222 -28.12 17.00 8.37
CA VAL A 222 -28.95 18.12 8.84
C VAL A 222 -28.63 18.32 10.32
N GLY A 223 -28.20 19.53 10.67
CA GLY A 223 -27.88 19.92 12.04
C GLY A 223 -28.71 21.11 12.52
N ASP A 224 -29.18 21.05 13.76
CA ASP A 224 -29.83 22.16 14.47
C ASP A 224 -28.77 23.02 15.16
N CYS A 225 -28.71 24.30 14.79
CA CYS A 225 -27.76 25.27 15.33
C CYS A 225 -28.46 26.42 16.09
N SER A 226 -29.73 26.24 16.47
CA SER A 226 -30.50 27.23 17.22
C SER A 226 -29.92 27.51 18.62
N GLU A 227 -29.32 26.51 19.26
CA GLU A 227 -28.67 26.62 20.58
C GLU A 227 -27.15 26.83 20.51
N ALA A 228 -26.56 26.86 19.31
CA ALA A 228 -25.12 27.06 19.13
C ALA A 228 -24.75 28.52 19.52
N GLY A 229 -24.13 28.68 20.69
CA GLY A 229 -23.79 29.98 21.27
C GLY A 229 -22.70 30.72 20.47
N ALA A 230 -22.92 32.02 20.24
CA ALA A 230 -21.96 32.91 19.61
C ALA A 230 -20.69 33.05 20.48
N ARG A 231 -19.60 32.39 20.09
CA ARG A 231 -18.27 32.73 20.61
C ARG A 231 -17.64 33.74 19.63
N PRO A 232 -17.30 34.97 20.05
CA PRO A 232 -16.74 35.97 19.16
C PRO A 232 -15.46 35.46 18.49
N ILE A 233 -15.31 35.73 17.20
CA ILE A 233 -14.06 35.58 16.47
C ILE A 233 -13.13 36.72 16.90
N GLU A 234 -12.04 36.42 17.61
CA GLU A 234 -10.90 37.35 17.60
C GLU A 234 -10.30 37.30 16.19
N VAL A 235 -10.77 38.18 15.32
CA VAL A 235 -10.12 38.43 14.03
C VAL A 235 -8.79 39.10 14.36
N ARG A 236 -7.69 38.34 14.35
CA ARG A 236 -6.36 38.93 14.28
C ARG A 236 -6.23 39.56 12.90
N ASP A 237 -6.51 40.86 12.83
CA ASP A 237 -6.15 41.71 11.71
C ASP A 237 -4.63 41.69 11.55
N THR A 238 -4.14 41.00 10.52
CA THR A 238 -2.71 40.91 10.19
C THR A 238 -2.21 42.13 9.41
N SER A 239 -3.01 43.20 9.28
CA SER A 239 -2.65 44.37 8.47
C SER A 239 -2.29 45.65 9.24
N ALA A 240 -2.31 45.67 10.58
CA ALA A 240 -2.00 46.86 11.36
C ALA A 240 -0.67 46.76 12.13
N THR A 241 0.35 47.46 11.65
CA THR A 241 1.58 47.75 12.41
C THR A 241 1.28 48.79 13.50
N PRO A 242 1.53 48.54 14.81
CA PRO A 242 1.50 49.60 15.80
C PRO A 242 2.90 50.18 15.98
N ALA A 243 3.04 51.44 15.60
CA ALA A 243 4.10 52.31 16.11
C ALA A 243 3.74 52.78 17.53
N GLY A 244 4.73 52.84 18.42
CA GLY A 244 4.75 53.81 19.51
C GLY A 244 4.61 53.30 20.95
N GLY A 245 5.77 53.15 21.59
CA GLY A 245 6.15 53.56 22.96
C GLY A 245 5.11 53.73 24.08
N GLY A 246 5.42 53.12 25.24
CA GLY A 246 4.84 53.49 26.53
C GLY A 246 5.35 52.64 27.68
N THR A 247 6.24 53.20 28.50
CA THR A 247 6.77 52.65 29.75
C THR A 247 5.71 52.55 30.85
N ALA A 248 5.69 51.45 31.62
CA ALA A 248 5.40 51.47 33.05
C ALA A 248 5.78 50.14 33.73
N ALA A 249 6.55 50.24 34.81
CA ALA A 249 6.85 49.17 35.75
C ALA A 249 5.74 49.01 36.80
N THR A 250 5.67 47.82 37.42
CA THR A 250 5.50 47.52 38.87
C THR A 250 4.53 46.35 39.15
N GLY A 251 4.91 45.52 40.13
CA GLY A 251 3.96 44.84 41.02
C GLY A 251 3.86 43.32 40.91
N ALA A 252 4.60 42.62 41.77
CA ALA A 252 4.35 41.22 42.09
C ALA A 252 3.04 41.05 42.88
N ALA A 253 2.27 40.00 42.62
CA ALA A 253 1.49 39.27 43.63
C ALA A 253 0.89 37.97 43.05
N GLN A 254 1.13 36.86 43.75
CA GLN A 254 0.34 35.64 43.63
C GLN A 254 -1.11 35.92 44.04
N SER A 255 -2.09 35.37 43.29
CA SER A 255 -3.35 34.95 43.90
C SER A 255 -3.94 33.76 43.15
N ALA A 256 -4.13 32.67 43.89
CA ALA A 256 -4.94 31.54 43.51
C ALA A 256 -6.42 31.93 43.35
N THR A 257 -7.15 31.05 42.66
CA THR A 257 -8.61 30.92 42.51
C THR A 257 -9.29 31.67 41.35
N SER A 258 -9.57 30.92 40.29
CA SER A 258 -10.93 30.83 39.76
C SER A 258 -11.15 29.44 39.15
N SER A 259 -12.26 28.82 39.54
CA SER A 259 -12.70 27.48 39.16
C SER A 259 -13.26 27.45 37.73
N GLY A 260 -12.39 27.66 36.74
CA GLY A 260 -12.64 27.32 35.34
C GLY A 260 -12.37 25.83 35.13
N GLY A 261 -13.32 25.10 34.54
CA GLY A 261 -13.26 23.63 34.41
C GLY A 261 -11.88 23.15 33.97
N GLN A 262 -11.23 22.34 34.80
CA GLN A 262 -9.92 21.76 34.49
C GLN A 262 -10.04 20.96 33.19
N SER A 263 -9.32 21.39 32.15
CA SER A 263 -9.20 20.62 30.91
C SER A 263 -8.56 19.27 31.23
N THR A 264 -9.22 18.18 30.82
CA THR A 264 -8.71 16.81 30.99
C THR A 264 -8.46 16.17 29.65
N VAL A 265 -7.43 15.32 29.55
CA VAL A 265 -7.22 14.43 28.41
C VAL A 265 -7.71 13.02 28.74
N ALA A 266 -8.50 12.42 27.85
CA ALA A 266 -9.06 11.08 28.02
C ALA A 266 -8.19 10.03 27.32
N VAL A 267 -7.87 8.95 28.04
CA VAL A 267 -7.06 7.82 27.57
C VAL A 267 -7.70 6.54 28.06
N GLY A 268 -8.39 5.83 27.16
CA GLY A 268 -9.32 4.78 27.55
C GLY A 268 -10.38 5.35 28.49
N ASP A 269 -10.65 4.66 29.61
CA ASP A 269 -11.61 5.09 30.62
C ASP A 269 -11.03 6.12 31.64
N LYS A 270 -9.72 6.39 31.57
CA LYS A 270 -9.05 7.30 32.52
C LYS A 270 -8.99 8.72 31.96
N ARG A 271 -9.18 9.71 32.84
CA ARG A 271 -9.02 11.13 32.54
C ARG A 271 -7.86 11.71 33.35
N TYR A 272 -6.94 12.38 32.67
CA TYR A 272 -5.79 13.01 33.28
C TYR A 272 -5.92 14.53 33.21
N ALA A 273 -5.63 15.22 34.31
CA ALA A 273 -5.70 16.67 34.37
C ALA A 273 -4.55 17.32 33.59
N ILE A 274 -4.88 18.25 32.68
CA ILE A 274 -3.90 19.07 31.97
C ILE A 274 -3.56 20.27 32.86
N GLN A 275 -2.30 20.37 33.24
CA GLN A 275 -1.75 21.48 34.02
C GLN A 275 -1.15 22.54 33.09
N SER A 276 -0.79 23.68 33.65
CA SER A 276 -0.31 24.82 32.87
C SER A 276 0.78 25.58 33.58
N TYR A 277 1.82 25.87 32.83
CA TYR A 277 2.90 26.76 33.22
C TYR A 277 2.83 28.01 32.33
N THR A 278 2.97 29.20 32.90
CA THR A 278 2.99 30.45 32.14
C THR A 278 4.34 31.10 32.37
N ASP A 279 5.06 31.41 31.30
CA ASP A 279 6.35 32.09 31.42
C ASP A 279 6.21 33.60 31.66
N ALA A 280 7.34 34.29 31.79
CA ALA A 280 7.39 35.72 32.09
C ALA A 280 6.74 36.59 31.00
N GLU A 281 6.70 36.10 29.76
CA GLU A 281 6.09 36.76 28.60
C GLU A 281 4.61 36.39 28.41
N GLY A 282 4.02 35.63 29.34
CA GLY A 282 2.61 35.25 29.31
C GLY A 282 2.31 34.06 28.38
N ARG A 283 3.33 33.36 27.87
CA ARG A 283 3.15 32.18 27.02
C ARG A 283 2.76 31.00 27.91
N VAL A 284 1.65 30.36 27.59
CA VAL A 284 1.14 29.20 28.33
C VAL A 284 1.73 27.93 27.74
N PHE A 285 2.14 27.00 28.59
CA PHE A 285 2.66 25.67 28.28
C PHE A 285 1.79 24.63 28.98
N ARG A 286 1.34 23.60 28.28
CA ARG A 286 0.54 22.54 28.88
C ARG A 286 1.39 21.30 29.15
N TYR A 287 1.06 20.59 30.21
CA TYR A 287 1.71 19.34 30.58
C TYR A 287 0.75 18.48 31.41
N VAL A 288 1.06 17.19 31.52
CA VAL A 288 0.33 16.27 32.41
C VAL A 288 1.32 15.71 33.41
N HIS A 289 1.03 15.87 34.70
CA HIS A 289 1.84 15.31 35.78
C HIS A 289 1.00 14.32 36.60
N ILE A 290 1.50 13.11 36.73
CA ILE A 290 0.93 11.99 37.48
C ILE A 290 1.91 11.69 38.63
N PRO A 291 1.66 12.25 39.83
CA PRO A 291 2.61 12.17 40.94
C PRO A 291 2.67 10.77 41.55
N ARG A 292 3.90 10.35 41.88
CA ARG A 292 4.23 9.19 42.73
C ARG A 292 5.47 9.48 43.59
N PRO A 293 5.49 10.58 44.37
CA PRO A 293 6.66 10.99 45.15
C PRO A 293 7.20 9.88 46.06
N GLU A 294 6.33 9.00 46.55
CA GLU A 294 6.68 7.85 47.39
C GLU A 294 7.66 6.86 46.73
N THR A 295 7.71 6.84 45.40
CA THR A 295 8.61 5.95 44.64
C THR A 295 10.03 6.52 44.52
N GLY A 296 10.20 7.83 44.70
CA GLY A 296 11.44 8.54 44.39
C GLY A 296 11.86 8.45 42.91
N ARG A 297 10.95 8.03 42.02
CA ARG A 297 11.21 7.78 40.59
C ARG A 297 10.27 8.62 39.73
N LEU A 298 10.81 9.26 38.70
CA LEU A 298 10.06 10.10 37.75
C LEU A 298 10.47 9.78 36.31
N LEU A 299 9.50 9.38 35.50
CA LEU A 299 9.64 9.28 34.05
C LEU A 299 9.12 10.56 33.38
N VAL A 300 10.00 11.27 32.68
CA VAL A 300 9.66 12.48 31.93
C VAL A 300 9.57 12.12 30.46
N HIS A 301 8.37 12.23 29.89
CA HIS A 301 8.09 11.89 28.50
C HIS A 301 7.86 13.13 27.64
N PHE A 302 8.63 13.24 26.55
CA PHE A 302 8.50 14.28 25.54
C PHE A 302 7.68 13.77 24.36
N THR A 303 6.60 14.48 24.01
CA THR A 303 5.74 14.11 22.88
C THR A 303 6.45 14.28 21.54
N ALA A 304 6.22 13.36 20.61
CA ALA A 304 6.71 13.45 19.23
C ALA A 304 5.93 14.48 18.40
N PHE A 305 6.39 14.75 17.18
CA PHE A 305 5.52 15.35 16.17
C PHE A 305 4.30 14.46 16.00
N PHE A 306 3.15 15.10 15.90
CA PHE A 306 1.92 14.40 15.65
C PHE A 306 1.52 14.56 14.18
N GLY A 307 1.33 13.47 13.43
CA GLY A 307 1.21 13.52 11.97
C GLY A 307 0.18 14.55 11.47
N ASP A 308 0.57 15.39 10.50
CA ASP A 308 -0.25 16.50 9.98
C ASP A 308 -1.40 16.05 9.03
N TRP A 309 -1.82 14.78 9.09
CA TRP A 309 -2.78 14.17 8.16
C TRP A 309 -4.10 13.77 8.87
N GLY A 310 -5.25 14.21 8.33
CA GLY A 310 -6.60 13.74 8.69
C GLY A 310 -7.18 14.28 10.01
N ASP A 311 -8.08 13.49 10.64
CA ASP A 311 -8.75 13.73 11.95
C ASP A 311 -7.83 14.15 13.11
N ARG A 312 -6.54 13.97 12.89
CA ARG A 312 -5.46 14.29 13.81
C ARG A 312 -5.49 15.76 14.25
N LYS A 313 -5.73 16.71 13.34
CA LYS A 313 -5.72 18.16 13.69
C LYS A 313 -6.70 18.53 14.81
N ALA A 314 -7.88 17.90 14.88
CA ALA A 314 -8.87 18.12 15.95
C ALA A 314 -8.37 17.65 17.33
N TYR A 315 -7.50 16.62 17.38
CA TYR A 315 -6.90 16.16 18.64
C TYR A 315 -5.83 17.12 19.21
N LYS A 316 -5.36 18.12 18.43
CA LYS A 316 -4.51 19.20 18.95
C LYS A 316 -5.31 20.15 19.86
N GLU A 317 -6.56 20.45 19.50
CA GLU A 317 -7.44 21.34 20.28
C GLU A 317 -7.80 20.78 21.66
N PHE A 318 -7.86 19.45 21.78
CA PHE A 318 -8.16 18.74 23.04
C PHE A 318 -6.94 18.06 23.67
N TYR A 319 -5.72 18.33 23.18
CA TYR A 319 -4.46 17.75 23.66
C TYR A 319 -4.33 16.21 23.60
N GLN A 320 -5.33 15.50 23.08
CA GLN A 320 -5.31 14.05 22.93
C GLN A 320 -4.20 13.57 21.98
N GLY A 321 -3.85 14.38 20.97
CA GLY A 321 -2.80 14.05 20.00
C GLY A 321 -1.40 14.19 20.59
N TYR A 322 -1.15 15.25 21.38
CA TYR A 322 0.12 15.44 22.06
C TYR A 322 0.37 14.30 23.06
N PHE A 323 -0.58 14.01 23.94
CA PHE A 323 -0.37 13.05 25.02
C PHE A 323 -0.72 11.59 24.68
N HIS A 324 -0.61 11.18 23.42
CA HIS A 324 -0.97 9.81 22.97
C HIS A 324 -0.19 8.69 23.71
N ARG A 325 1.03 8.97 24.21
CA ARG A 325 1.84 8.01 25.00
C ARG A 325 1.43 7.89 26.46
N LEU A 326 0.42 8.65 26.93
CA LEU A 326 -0.22 8.38 28.22
C LEU A 326 -0.76 6.95 28.32
N ARG A 327 -1.14 6.31 27.20
CA ARG A 327 -1.57 4.90 27.19
C ARG A 327 -0.46 3.94 27.61
N MET A 328 0.80 4.35 27.41
CA MET A 328 1.97 3.52 27.68
C MET A 328 2.46 3.64 29.12
N PHE A 329 2.55 4.86 29.67
CA PHE A 329 3.10 5.08 31.01
C PHE A 329 2.11 5.66 32.02
N GLY A 330 0.98 6.22 31.60
CA GLY A 330 0.07 6.95 32.49
C GLY A 330 -0.65 6.10 33.54
N ASP A 331 -0.62 4.78 33.40
CA ASP A 331 -1.11 3.81 34.38
C ASP A 331 0.02 3.05 35.11
N ALA A 332 1.27 3.47 34.96
CA ALA A 332 2.38 2.92 35.74
C ALA A 332 2.21 3.23 37.23
N THR A 333 2.59 2.27 38.06
CA THR A 333 2.52 2.36 39.53
C THR A 333 3.89 2.44 40.18
N GLU A 334 4.94 2.14 39.42
CA GLU A 334 6.32 1.95 39.86
C GLU A 334 7.10 3.28 39.90
N TYR A 335 6.59 4.32 39.23
CA TYR A 335 7.20 5.64 39.11
C TYR A 335 6.15 6.72 38.77
N GLY A 336 6.47 7.97 39.09
CA GLY A 336 5.70 9.13 38.67
C GLY A 336 5.92 9.41 37.19
N CYS A 337 4.99 10.12 36.54
CA CYS A 337 5.12 10.48 35.14
C CYS A 337 4.89 11.98 34.91
N LEU A 338 5.76 12.61 34.11
CA LEU A 338 5.59 13.96 33.60
C LEU A 338 5.58 13.93 32.08
N PHE A 339 4.45 14.27 31.46
CA PHE A 339 4.32 14.37 30.01
C PHE A 339 4.38 15.83 29.57
N LEU A 340 5.35 16.15 28.72
CA LEU A 340 5.62 17.49 28.21
C LEU A 340 5.27 17.57 26.74
N CYS A 341 4.52 18.61 26.35
CA CYS A 341 4.22 18.88 24.95
C CYS A 341 4.83 20.19 24.45
N ASP A 342 5.38 20.14 23.24
CA ASP A 342 5.76 21.33 22.49
C ASP A 342 4.66 21.69 21.50
N GLN A 343 3.89 22.71 21.85
CA GLN A 343 2.70 23.17 21.11
C GLN A 343 3.01 24.35 20.15
N PHE A 344 4.28 24.73 20.02
CA PHE A 344 4.70 25.86 19.18
C PHE A 344 5.19 25.38 17.81
N GLY A 345 5.78 26.26 17.01
CA GLY A 345 6.41 25.88 15.74
C GLY A 345 5.57 26.16 14.51
N HIS A 346 6.17 25.93 13.34
CA HIS A 346 5.61 26.24 12.02
C HIS A 346 4.16 25.75 11.82
N THR A 347 3.87 24.52 12.26
CA THR A 347 2.51 23.92 12.19
C THR A 347 1.83 23.79 13.56
N GLN A 348 2.29 24.58 14.55
CA GLN A 348 1.89 24.46 15.97
C GLN A 348 1.99 23.01 16.45
N ASN A 349 3.09 22.34 16.12
CA ASN A 349 3.25 20.90 16.30
C ASN A 349 4.62 20.51 16.87
N GLY A 350 5.35 21.51 17.33
CA GLY A 350 6.68 21.37 17.90
C GLY A 350 7.73 22.23 17.22
N THR A 351 8.68 22.66 18.04
CA THR A 351 9.93 23.38 17.74
C THR A 351 11.15 22.57 18.16
N TYR A 352 11.01 21.23 18.22
CA TYR A 352 12.04 20.36 18.80
C TYR A 352 12.45 20.79 20.21
N TYR A 353 11.49 21.27 21.00
CA TYR A 353 11.71 21.78 22.35
C TYR A 353 12.79 22.86 22.42
N THR A 354 12.79 23.75 21.44
CA THR A 354 13.77 24.84 21.32
C THR A 354 13.06 26.18 21.45
N GLY A 355 12.33 26.59 20.41
CA GLY A 355 11.59 27.84 20.34
C GLY A 355 11.61 28.41 18.92
N GLU A 356 11.61 29.73 18.78
CA GLU A 356 11.43 30.43 17.50
C GLU A 356 12.57 31.43 17.27
N LYS A 357 13.12 31.48 16.05
CA LYS A 357 14.08 32.50 15.59
C LYS A 357 15.24 32.74 16.56
N GLY A 358 15.76 31.67 17.15
CA GLY A 358 16.85 31.68 18.13
C GLY A 358 16.44 32.02 19.57
N ASP A 359 15.18 32.32 19.86
CA ASP A 359 14.67 32.41 21.23
C ASP A 359 14.34 31.00 21.77
N PHE A 360 15.10 30.56 22.78
CA PHE A 360 14.96 29.27 23.46
C PHE A 360 13.80 29.21 24.48
N PHE A 361 12.68 29.88 24.22
CA PHE A 361 11.62 30.02 25.22
C PHE A 361 10.92 28.71 25.57
N VAL A 362 10.74 27.81 24.59
CA VAL A 362 10.17 26.48 24.84
C VAL A 362 11.11 25.70 25.72
N GLU A 363 12.40 25.77 25.43
CA GLU A 363 13.43 25.11 26.22
C GLU A 363 13.46 25.58 27.68
N ARG A 364 13.50 26.90 27.92
CA ARG A 364 13.46 27.48 29.28
C ARG A 364 12.21 27.05 30.05
N ALA A 365 11.05 27.00 29.37
CA ALA A 365 9.81 26.56 30.00
C ALA A 365 9.83 25.08 30.36
N MET A 366 10.35 24.21 29.47
CA MET A 366 10.50 22.78 29.80
C MET A 366 11.42 22.58 30.99
N GLU A 367 12.55 23.29 31.07
CA GLU A 367 13.45 23.24 32.23
C GLU A 367 12.74 23.65 33.52
N ALA A 368 12.00 24.75 33.50
CA ALA A 368 11.26 25.23 34.66
C ALA A 368 10.21 24.21 35.11
N ILE A 369 9.44 23.63 34.19
CA ILE A 369 8.42 22.62 34.51
C ILE A 369 9.07 21.35 35.09
N ILE A 370 10.13 20.85 34.48
CA ILE A 370 10.85 19.65 34.95
C ILE A 370 11.41 19.90 36.36
N ALA A 371 12.11 21.02 36.57
CA ALA A 371 12.69 21.37 37.86
C ALA A 371 11.61 21.51 38.95
N GLN A 372 10.49 22.18 38.65
CA GLN A 372 9.37 22.32 39.59
C GLN A 372 8.75 20.97 39.96
N VAL A 373 8.57 20.07 38.99
CA VAL A 373 8.02 18.74 39.27
C VAL A 373 8.99 17.88 40.06
N MET A 374 10.29 17.91 39.72
CA MET A 374 11.33 17.22 40.48
C MET A 374 11.38 17.72 41.93
N GLU A 375 11.35 19.03 42.16
CA GLU A 375 11.32 19.62 43.50
C GLU A 375 10.05 19.22 44.26
N LYS A 376 8.89 19.34 43.60
CA LYS A 376 7.59 19.00 44.19
C LYS A 376 7.47 17.53 44.59
N ASP A 377 8.00 16.62 43.75
CA ASP A 377 7.95 15.18 44.00
C ASP A 377 9.13 14.70 44.86
N GLY A 378 10.10 15.57 45.17
CA GLY A 378 11.30 15.22 45.95
C GLY A 378 12.26 14.29 45.22
N VAL A 379 12.32 14.36 43.88
CA VAL A 379 13.10 13.45 43.03
C VAL A 379 14.37 14.15 42.53
N GLY A 380 15.54 13.59 42.87
CA GLY A 380 16.83 14.05 42.35
C GLY A 380 17.17 13.44 40.98
N PRO A 381 18.26 13.89 40.31
CA PRO A 381 18.68 13.42 38.99
C PRO A 381 18.76 11.89 38.82
N ASP A 382 19.26 11.19 39.85
CA ASP A 382 19.39 9.72 39.86
C ASP A 382 18.05 8.98 39.88
N GLY A 383 16.96 9.69 40.20
CA GLY A 383 15.59 9.18 40.16
C GLY A 383 14.83 9.56 38.89
N VAL A 384 15.49 10.11 37.85
CA VAL A 384 14.82 10.58 36.63
C VAL A 384 15.21 9.78 35.40
N VAL A 385 14.22 9.30 34.64
CA VAL A 385 14.40 8.75 33.28
C VAL A 385 13.69 9.65 32.28
N MET A 386 14.38 10.03 31.21
CA MET A 386 13.81 10.83 30.12
C MET A 386 13.43 9.92 28.95
N ALA A 387 12.27 10.12 28.34
CA ALA A 387 11.78 9.27 27.25
C ALA A 387 11.14 10.06 26.12
N GLY A 388 11.30 9.59 24.88
CA GLY A 388 10.57 10.15 23.74
C GLY A 388 10.88 9.45 22.42
N SER A 389 10.08 9.76 21.39
CA SER A 389 10.26 9.25 20.03
C SER A 389 10.34 10.38 19.00
N SER A 390 11.11 10.23 17.92
CA SER A 390 11.25 11.24 16.86
C SER A 390 11.65 12.61 17.45
N MET A 391 10.85 13.67 17.28
CA MET A 391 11.05 14.96 17.96
C MET A 391 11.10 14.86 19.49
N GLY A 392 10.29 13.97 20.07
CA GLY A 392 10.29 13.71 21.51
C GLY A 392 11.61 13.12 21.98
N ALA A 393 12.24 12.28 21.15
CA ALA A 393 13.55 11.73 21.47
C ALA A 393 14.64 12.82 21.46
N THR A 394 14.52 13.84 20.60
CA THR A 394 15.36 15.06 20.66
C THR A 394 15.25 15.73 22.02
N GLY A 395 14.03 15.90 22.53
CA GLY A 395 13.77 16.45 23.86
C GLY A 395 14.38 15.58 24.96
N ALA A 396 14.14 14.27 24.91
CA ALA A 396 14.66 13.32 25.89
C ALA A 396 16.20 13.34 25.96
N LEU A 397 16.87 13.36 24.80
CA LEU A 397 18.33 13.48 24.72
C LEU A 397 18.81 14.83 25.28
N LYS A 398 18.22 15.93 24.84
CA LYS A 398 18.59 17.29 25.25
C LYS A 398 18.48 17.48 26.77
N PHE A 399 17.30 17.21 27.34
CA PHE A 399 17.06 17.45 28.76
C PHE A 399 17.66 16.36 29.65
N GLY A 400 17.79 15.12 29.17
CA GLY A 400 18.51 14.07 29.90
C GLY A 400 19.96 14.44 30.17
N LEU A 401 20.64 15.04 29.19
CA LEU A 401 22.00 15.55 29.35
C LEU A 401 22.08 16.72 30.34
N ARG A 402 21.11 17.65 30.30
CA ARG A 402 21.09 18.86 31.15
C ARG A 402 20.78 18.55 32.60
N PHE A 403 19.78 17.72 32.85
CA PHE A 403 19.40 17.31 34.20
C PHE A 403 20.27 16.20 34.76
N ASN A 404 21.25 15.70 33.99
CA ASN A 404 22.07 14.55 34.34
C ASN A 404 21.20 13.36 34.78
N ALA A 405 20.19 13.07 33.98
CA ALA A 405 19.21 12.04 34.28
C ALA A 405 19.89 10.67 34.41
N ARG A 406 19.28 9.79 35.22
CA ARG A 406 19.70 8.40 35.40
C ARG A 406 19.82 7.67 34.06
N GLY A 407 18.83 7.85 33.20
CA GLY A 407 18.77 7.20 31.90
C GLY A 407 17.90 7.93 30.88
N ILE A 408 18.10 7.57 29.61
CA ILE A 408 17.38 8.13 28.46
C ILE A 408 16.87 6.98 27.60
N ILE A 409 15.59 7.05 27.21
CA ILE A 409 14.92 6.18 26.26
C ILE A 409 14.65 6.99 24.99
N SER A 410 15.36 6.66 23.91
CA SER A 410 15.33 7.38 22.64
C SER A 410 14.88 6.45 21.51
N ILE A 411 13.77 6.80 20.83
CA ILE A 411 13.16 5.96 19.79
C ILE A 411 13.16 6.74 18.47
N SER A 412 13.84 6.22 17.44
CA SER A 412 13.95 6.78 16.09
C SER A 412 14.22 8.31 16.11
N PRO A 413 15.29 8.78 16.76
CA PRO A 413 15.45 10.19 17.09
C PRO A 413 15.82 11.07 15.90
N HIS A 414 15.28 12.27 15.92
CA HIS A 414 15.84 13.40 15.18
C HIS A 414 16.90 14.07 16.08
N ILE A 415 18.17 14.07 15.68
CA ILE A 415 19.28 14.51 16.55
C ILE A 415 19.79 15.87 16.09
N ASP A 416 20.30 15.93 14.86
CA ASP A 416 20.83 17.12 14.22
C ASP A 416 19.76 17.68 13.28
N LEU A 417 19.20 18.84 13.62
CA LEU A 417 18.03 19.40 12.96
C LEU A 417 18.33 19.86 11.53
N ASP A 418 19.58 20.20 11.21
CA ASP A 418 20.01 20.46 9.83
C ASP A 418 19.91 19.20 8.97
N THR A 419 20.36 18.06 9.47
CA THR A 419 20.16 16.74 8.82
C THR A 419 18.68 16.39 8.69
N CYS A 420 17.86 16.73 9.69
CA CYS A 420 16.41 16.55 9.63
C CYS A 420 15.76 17.42 8.54
N ALA A 421 16.21 18.67 8.41
CA ALA A 421 15.74 19.60 7.38
C ALA A 421 16.06 19.06 5.98
N GLU A 422 17.23 18.47 5.80
CA GLU A 422 17.71 17.93 4.53
C GLU A 422 17.02 16.61 4.13
N HIS A 423 16.92 15.64 5.05
CA HIS A 423 16.57 14.27 4.69
C HIS A 423 15.18 13.80 5.13
N GLN A 424 14.52 14.50 6.07
CA GLN A 424 13.29 14.01 6.72
C GLN A 424 12.07 14.90 6.46
N GLY A 425 12.16 15.82 5.49
CA GLY A 425 11.07 16.74 5.15
C GLY A 425 10.75 17.76 6.24
N ARG A 426 11.76 18.15 7.05
CA ARG A 426 11.58 19.07 8.19
C ARG A 426 12.06 20.50 7.96
N MET A 427 12.33 20.86 6.71
CA MET A 427 12.88 22.17 6.33
C MET A 427 12.16 23.34 7.03
N GLU A 428 10.86 23.50 6.82
CA GLU A 428 10.11 24.64 7.36
C GLU A 428 10.00 24.65 8.90
N HIS A 429 10.03 23.47 9.54
CA HIS A 429 10.08 23.39 11.00
C HIS A 429 11.40 23.92 11.55
N VAL A 430 12.51 23.64 10.87
CA VAL A 430 13.84 24.07 11.32
C VAL A 430 14.09 25.53 10.96
N ARG A 431 13.58 26.01 9.81
CA ARG A 431 13.57 27.44 9.46
C ARG A 431 12.88 28.30 10.50
N PHE A 432 11.81 27.79 11.11
CA PHE A 432 11.10 28.47 12.19
C PHE A 432 11.97 28.65 13.45
N ILE A 433 12.90 27.72 13.70
CA ILE A 433 13.75 27.72 14.89
C ILE A 433 14.94 28.65 14.72
N VAL A 434 15.56 28.71 13.54
CA VAL A 434 16.81 29.46 13.33
C VAL A 434 16.56 30.95 13.03
N PRO A 435 17.42 31.88 13.48
CA PRO A 435 17.18 33.33 13.38
C PRO A 435 17.03 33.88 11.95
N ASP A 436 17.82 33.36 11.02
CA ASP A 436 17.91 33.83 9.63
C ASP A 436 17.06 32.97 8.66
N GLY A 437 16.42 31.91 9.16
CA GLY A 437 15.67 30.97 8.34
C GLY A 437 16.53 30.05 7.45
N GLU A 438 17.82 29.88 7.73
CA GLU A 438 18.77 29.07 6.95
C GLU A 438 19.32 27.85 7.75
N PRO A 439 18.61 26.70 7.78
CA PRO A 439 18.93 25.55 8.63
C PRO A 439 20.34 24.98 8.46
N MET A 440 20.88 25.03 7.24
CA MET A 440 22.19 24.44 6.91
C MET A 440 23.37 25.37 7.19
N SER A 441 23.12 26.61 7.61
CA SER A 441 24.17 27.58 7.91
C SER A 441 25.02 27.11 9.08
N GLU A 442 26.35 27.17 8.95
CA GLU A 442 27.27 26.83 10.03
C GLU A 442 27.05 27.69 11.28
N ALA A 443 26.70 28.96 11.10
CA ALA A 443 26.35 29.87 12.19
C ALA A 443 25.14 29.38 13.00
N ASN A 444 24.26 28.58 12.39
CA ASN A 444 23.06 28.05 13.04
C ASN A 444 23.25 26.70 13.73
N ARG A 445 24.44 26.09 13.66
CA ARG A 445 24.72 24.82 14.35
C ARG A 445 24.56 24.88 15.86
N VAL A 446 24.60 26.08 16.46
CA VAL A 446 24.27 26.28 17.88
C VAL A 446 22.79 25.97 18.16
N TYR A 447 21.90 26.17 17.20
CA TYR A 447 20.47 25.85 17.31
C TYR A 447 20.15 24.45 16.78
N THR A 448 20.78 24.05 15.66
CA THR A 448 20.42 22.81 14.96
C THR A 448 21.12 21.56 15.50
N ARG A 449 22.29 21.68 16.14
CA ARG A 449 23.09 20.54 16.61
C ARG A 449 23.26 20.49 18.13
N GLN A 450 22.25 20.93 18.87
CA GLN A 450 22.34 21.10 20.33
C GLN A 450 22.72 19.81 21.07
N VAL A 451 22.16 18.65 20.68
CA VAL A 451 22.45 17.36 21.31
C VAL A 451 23.90 16.96 21.04
N SER A 452 24.32 16.97 19.77
CA SER A 452 25.69 16.64 19.36
C SER A 452 26.71 17.56 20.02
N ASN A 453 26.44 18.88 20.08
CA ASN A 453 27.27 19.85 20.76
C ASN A 453 27.37 19.56 22.28
N ALA A 454 26.26 19.20 22.93
CA ALA A 454 26.25 18.87 24.35
C ALA A 454 27.06 17.60 24.66
N VAL A 455 26.97 16.56 23.82
CA VAL A 455 27.79 15.34 23.96
C VAL A 455 29.27 15.66 23.72
N ALA A 456 29.59 16.42 22.68
CA ALA A 456 30.96 16.82 22.35
C ALA A 456 31.61 17.64 23.48
N ALA A 457 30.87 18.59 24.05
CA ALA A 457 31.32 19.45 25.14
C ALA A 457 31.34 18.75 26.51
N ARG A 458 30.78 17.54 26.64
CA ARG A 458 30.73 16.83 27.92
C ARG A 458 32.13 16.44 28.39
N ASP A 459 32.43 16.84 29.62
CA ASP A 459 33.58 16.36 30.39
C ASP A 459 33.18 15.13 31.20
N ALA A 460 33.66 13.96 30.77
CA ALA A 460 33.38 12.69 31.41
C ALA A 460 33.93 12.59 32.84
N SER A 461 34.88 13.45 33.22
CA SER A 461 35.43 13.49 34.59
C SER A 461 34.55 14.29 35.57
N ALA A 462 33.73 15.21 35.05
CA ALA A 462 32.86 16.07 35.86
C ALA A 462 31.47 15.48 36.05
N ALA A 463 30.89 14.87 35.00
CA ALA A 463 29.60 14.20 35.09
C ALA A 463 29.48 13.11 34.00
N PRO A 464 29.20 11.84 34.37
CA PRO A 464 29.03 10.78 33.39
C PRO A 464 27.86 11.10 32.44
N LEU A 465 27.87 10.48 31.27
CA LEU A 465 26.71 10.51 30.39
C LEU A 465 25.60 9.62 30.98
N PRO A 466 24.32 10.04 30.87
CA PRO A 466 23.18 9.16 31.16
C PRO A 466 23.29 7.86 30.38
N ARG A 467 22.80 6.76 30.97
CA ARG A 467 22.66 5.49 30.24
C ARG A 467 21.60 5.65 29.15
N LEU A 468 21.95 5.29 27.93
CA LEU A 468 21.11 5.51 26.75
C LEU A 468 20.57 4.19 26.22
N TYR A 469 19.25 4.00 26.26
CA TYR A 469 18.57 3.01 25.43
C TYR A 469 18.14 3.67 24.12
N MET A 470 18.54 3.08 22.99
CA MET A 470 18.30 3.62 21.65
C MET A 470 17.64 2.58 20.77
N HIS A 471 16.42 2.87 20.30
CA HIS A 471 15.70 2.07 19.32
C HIS A 471 15.72 2.75 17.96
N ALA A 472 16.06 2.03 16.88
CA ALA A 472 16.01 2.53 15.51
C ALA A 472 15.93 1.40 14.46
N CYS A 473 15.47 1.73 13.25
CA CYS A 473 15.44 0.78 12.13
C CYS A 473 16.49 1.16 11.07
N VAL A 474 17.16 0.18 10.47
CA VAL A 474 18.24 0.40 9.49
C VAL A 474 17.71 1.10 8.22
N ASP A 475 16.48 0.80 7.83
CA ASP A 475 15.78 1.41 6.70
C ASP A 475 15.18 2.80 6.99
N ASP A 476 15.39 3.37 8.20
CA ASP A 476 14.98 4.74 8.54
C ASP A 476 15.96 5.77 7.95
N HIS A 477 15.80 6.03 6.65
CA HIS A 477 16.67 6.88 5.85
C HIS A 477 16.74 8.32 6.39
N GLY A 478 17.95 8.84 6.57
CA GLY A 478 18.19 10.16 7.16
C GLY A 478 18.19 10.16 8.68
N VAL A 479 17.90 9.03 9.34
CA VAL A 479 17.90 8.88 10.81
C VAL A 479 18.98 7.90 11.24
N TYR A 480 18.89 6.63 10.82
CA TYR A 480 19.74 5.59 11.41
C TYR A 480 21.22 5.77 11.04
N HIS A 481 21.53 5.74 9.75
CA HIS A 481 22.91 5.85 9.28
C HIS A 481 23.48 7.25 9.49
N GLU A 482 22.68 8.29 9.28
CA GLU A 482 23.13 9.67 9.26
C GLU A 482 23.21 10.29 10.66
N GLN A 483 22.43 9.81 11.63
CA GLN A 483 22.31 10.46 12.94
C GLN A 483 22.49 9.50 14.13
N VAL A 484 21.83 8.34 14.13
CA VAL A 484 21.90 7.39 15.25
C VAL A 484 23.30 6.79 15.37
N VAL A 485 23.86 6.26 14.29
CA VAL A 485 25.20 5.66 14.29
C VAL A 485 26.27 6.68 14.77
N PRO A 486 26.37 7.90 14.20
CA PRO A 486 27.33 8.90 14.66
C PRO A 486 27.16 9.31 16.14
N LEU A 487 25.92 9.49 16.60
CA LEU A 487 25.66 9.85 18.00
C LEU A 487 26.10 8.73 18.94
N VAL A 488 25.78 7.48 18.62
CA VAL A 488 26.14 6.32 19.46
C VAL A 488 27.65 6.15 19.56
N GLU A 489 28.36 6.33 18.45
CA GLU A 489 29.83 6.32 18.43
C GLU A 489 30.40 7.44 19.31
N ALA A 490 29.89 8.67 19.17
CA ALA A 490 30.31 9.80 19.99
C ALA A 490 29.99 9.58 21.49
N TRP A 491 28.83 8.98 21.80
CA TRP A 491 28.41 8.68 23.16
C TRP A 491 29.34 7.66 23.82
N ARG A 492 29.65 6.57 23.11
CA ARG A 492 30.59 5.53 23.57
C ARG A 492 32.02 6.07 23.70
N ALA A 493 32.46 6.92 22.77
CA ALA A 493 33.78 7.55 22.83
C ALA A 493 33.95 8.44 24.08
N LYS A 494 32.85 8.98 24.62
CA LYS A 494 32.80 9.71 25.89
C LYS A 494 32.61 8.82 27.12
N GLY A 495 32.68 7.50 26.96
CA GLY A 495 32.51 6.52 28.04
C GLY A 495 31.06 6.28 28.47
N GLY A 496 30.08 6.76 27.69
CA GLY A 496 28.67 6.55 27.98
C GLY A 496 28.19 5.15 27.61
N ALA A 497 27.31 4.58 28.44
CA ALA A 497 26.68 3.29 28.19
C ALA A 497 25.51 3.43 27.21
N VAL A 498 25.46 2.57 26.19
CA VAL A 498 24.40 2.55 25.18
C VAL A 498 23.89 1.12 24.94
N ASP A 499 22.61 0.90 25.18
CA ASP A 499 21.87 -0.31 24.84
C ASP A 499 21.13 -0.09 23.51
N LEU A 500 21.57 -0.76 22.44
CA LEU A 500 21.04 -0.58 21.08
C LEU A 500 20.01 -1.64 20.71
N ASP A 501 18.81 -1.20 20.36
CA ASP A 501 17.76 -2.02 19.80
C ASP A 501 17.52 -1.68 18.32
N ILE A 502 18.31 -2.33 17.45
CA ILE A 502 18.30 -2.08 15.99
C ILE A 502 17.53 -3.15 15.20
N HIS A 503 16.56 -2.73 14.41
CA HIS A 503 15.80 -3.61 13.51
C HIS A 503 16.20 -3.37 12.05
N ALA A 504 16.21 -4.41 11.21
CA ALA A 504 16.61 -4.28 9.80
C ALA A 504 15.59 -3.46 8.99
N THR A 505 14.31 -3.60 9.30
CA THR A 505 13.20 -2.91 8.63
C THR A 505 12.18 -2.40 9.63
N GLY A 506 11.44 -1.36 9.26
CA GLY A 506 10.42 -0.72 10.09
C GLY A 506 10.26 0.78 9.85
N GLY A 507 11.20 1.39 9.12
CA GLY A 507 11.22 2.81 8.78
C GLY A 507 11.17 3.71 10.01
N HIS A 508 10.63 4.92 9.83
CA HIS A 508 10.47 5.90 10.90
C HIS A 508 9.25 5.61 11.81
N THR A 509 9.23 4.43 12.44
CA THR A 509 8.14 3.98 13.32
C THR A 509 8.63 3.68 14.73
N SER A 510 7.70 3.31 15.61
CA SER A 510 7.97 2.87 16.98
C SER A 510 7.36 1.50 17.25
N ASP A 511 7.13 0.71 16.20
CA ASP A 511 6.25 -0.47 16.28
C ASP A 511 6.85 -1.58 17.16
N PHE A 512 8.19 -1.63 17.22
CA PHE A 512 8.93 -2.54 18.11
C PHE A 512 9.12 -1.97 19.52
N ALA A 513 8.93 -0.66 19.72
CA ALA A 513 9.01 0.01 21.02
C ALA A 513 7.66 -0.09 21.76
N THR A 514 7.26 -1.33 22.07
CA THR A 514 5.95 -1.63 22.68
C THR A 514 5.86 -1.13 24.12
N LYS A 515 4.63 -1.05 24.67
CA LYS A 515 4.41 -0.69 26.09
C LYS A 515 5.21 -1.59 27.03
N ALA A 516 5.27 -2.89 26.76
CA ALA A 516 6.00 -3.85 27.59
C ALA A 516 7.51 -3.60 27.56
N VAL A 517 8.07 -3.39 26.36
CA VAL A 517 9.51 -3.07 26.19
C VAL A 517 9.86 -1.80 26.94
N LEU A 518 9.13 -0.71 26.69
CA LEU A 518 9.49 0.59 27.25
C LEU A 518 9.34 0.65 28.77
N ARG A 519 8.42 -0.12 29.36
CA ARG A 519 8.28 -0.22 30.81
C ARG A 519 9.43 -1.01 31.43
N ASP A 520 9.75 -2.17 30.89
CA ASP A 520 10.86 -2.98 31.39
C ASP A 520 12.20 -2.24 31.22
N VAL A 521 12.41 -1.54 30.10
CA VAL A 521 13.57 -0.64 29.92
C VAL A 521 13.58 0.45 30.99
N ALA A 522 12.47 1.14 31.24
CA ALA A 522 12.40 2.21 32.25
C ALA A 522 12.74 1.68 33.65
N GLU A 523 12.16 0.54 34.04
CA GLU A 523 12.46 -0.12 35.32
C GLU A 523 13.94 -0.49 35.44
N ARG A 524 14.53 -1.11 34.40
CA ARG A 524 15.95 -1.46 34.38
C ARG A 524 16.86 -0.22 34.43
N LEU A 525 16.47 0.89 33.83
CA LEU A 525 17.21 2.15 33.94
C LEU A 525 17.17 2.70 35.38
N PHE A 526 16.00 2.69 36.03
CA PHE A 526 15.89 3.09 37.44
C PHE A 526 16.73 2.18 38.34
N ASP A 527 16.62 0.87 38.17
CA ASP A 527 17.28 -0.12 39.03
C ASP A 527 18.77 -0.32 38.69
N GLY A 528 19.24 0.19 37.55
CA GLY A 528 20.57 -0.10 37.03
C GLY A 528 20.73 -1.56 36.55
N GLY A 529 19.63 -2.24 36.21
CA GLY A 529 19.62 -3.62 35.73
C GLY A 529 20.15 -3.78 34.31
N ASN A 530 20.54 -4.99 33.91
CA ASN A 530 21.01 -5.24 32.55
C ASN A 530 19.86 -5.07 31.53
N ILE A 531 20.08 -4.41 30.40
CA ILE A 531 19.08 -4.27 29.32
C ILE A 531 19.60 -5.11 28.17
N GLU A 532 18.81 -6.09 27.75
CA GLU A 532 19.21 -7.03 26.70
C GLU A 532 18.23 -6.89 25.53
N PRO A 533 18.49 -6.01 24.55
CA PRO A 533 17.57 -5.77 23.43
C PRO A 533 17.16 -7.05 22.68
N LEU A 534 18.05 -8.04 22.61
CA LEU A 534 17.77 -9.35 22.01
C LEU A 534 16.65 -10.11 22.74
N VAL A 535 16.51 -9.95 24.06
CA VAL A 535 15.45 -10.60 24.84
C VAL A 535 14.07 -10.07 24.44
N TYR A 536 13.96 -8.77 24.16
CA TYR A 536 12.71 -8.17 23.69
C TYR A 536 12.26 -8.74 22.35
N ARG A 537 13.21 -9.18 21.51
CA ARG A 537 12.94 -9.82 20.22
C ARG A 537 12.58 -11.29 20.37
N GLN A 538 13.07 -11.96 21.40
CA GLN A 538 12.86 -13.40 21.58
C GLN A 538 11.59 -13.74 22.36
N LYS A 539 11.15 -12.86 23.26
CA LYS A 539 10.03 -13.15 24.16
C LYS A 539 8.74 -12.47 23.74
N ARG A 540 7.71 -13.30 23.54
CA ARG A 540 6.37 -12.90 23.11
C ARG A 540 5.71 -11.84 24.00
N GLU A 541 6.03 -11.79 25.29
CA GLU A 541 5.48 -10.79 26.22
C GLU A 541 5.83 -9.34 25.85
N PHE A 542 6.94 -9.15 25.13
CA PHE A 542 7.44 -7.84 24.68
C PHE A 542 6.99 -7.47 23.27
N TRP A 543 6.38 -8.40 22.54
CA TRP A 543 5.90 -8.16 21.18
C TRP A 543 4.60 -7.34 21.23
N PRO A 544 4.20 -6.69 20.11
CA PRO A 544 2.92 -5.99 20.05
C PRO A 544 1.80 -6.95 20.43
N GLN A 545 1.16 -6.73 21.58
CA GLN A 545 0.05 -7.57 22.01
C GLN A 545 -1.15 -7.29 21.11
N ILE A 546 -1.59 -8.32 20.41
CA ILE A 546 -2.93 -8.36 19.81
C ILE A 546 -3.90 -8.45 21.00
N ASP A 547 -4.87 -7.55 21.09
CA ASP A 547 -5.65 -7.33 22.31
C ASP A 547 -6.45 -8.59 22.71
N ALA A 548 -6.75 -8.77 23.99
CA ALA A 548 -7.52 -9.94 24.45
C ALA A 548 -8.95 -9.97 23.86
N ALA A 549 -9.47 -8.81 23.45
CA ALA A 549 -10.71 -8.70 22.67
C ALA A 549 -10.59 -9.30 21.25
N ASP A 550 -9.39 -9.27 20.66
CA ASP A 550 -9.10 -9.89 19.36
C ASP A 550 -8.84 -11.40 19.49
N LEU A 551 -8.41 -11.86 20.68
CA LEU A 551 -8.19 -13.29 20.97
C LEU A 551 -9.46 -14.02 21.49
N ALA A 552 -10.37 -13.31 22.17
CA ALA A 552 -11.57 -13.87 22.78
C ALA A 552 -12.63 -14.35 21.77
N LEU A 553 -12.52 -13.96 20.49
CA LEU A 553 -13.32 -14.53 19.40
C LEU A 553 -12.85 -15.93 18.95
N GLY A 554 -11.66 -16.36 19.36
CA GLY A 554 -11.10 -17.66 18.98
C GLY A 554 -11.48 -18.83 19.89
N THR A 555 -11.94 -18.57 21.12
CA THR A 555 -12.15 -19.63 22.13
C THR A 555 -13.61 -20.00 22.40
N ALA A 556 -14.58 -19.23 21.90
CA ALA A 556 -16.01 -19.54 22.05
C ALA A 556 -16.57 -20.49 20.98
N VAL A 557 -15.74 -21.00 20.06
CA VAL A 557 -16.18 -21.88 18.94
C VAL A 557 -16.01 -23.37 19.26
N ALA A 558 -15.49 -23.72 20.45
CA ALA A 558 -15.23 -25.12 20.80
C ALA A 558 -16.43 -25.86 21.43
N GLU A 559 -17.54 -25.20 21.80
CA GLU A 559 -18.57 -25.82 22.64
C GLU A 559 -20.05 -25.70 22.20
N ASP A 560 -20.37 -25.15 21.02
CA ASP A 560 -21.77 -25.14 20.52
C ASP A 560 -21.86 -25.44 19.00
N PRO A 561 -22.41 -26.61 18.59
CA PRO A 561 -22.56 -26.98 17.18
C PRO A 561 -23.64 -26.20 16.39
N ASP A 562 -24.51 -25.42 17.03
CA ASP A 562 -25.73 -24.89 16.38
C ASP A 562 -25.82 -23.35 16.28
N ALA A 563 -24.80 -22.59 16.68
CA ALA A 563 -24.81 -21.13 16.58
C ALA A 563 -24.55 -20.65 15.13
N THR A 564 -25.64 -20.41 14.39
CA THR A 564 -25.60 -19.81 13.05
C THR A 564 -25.43 -18.28 13.11
N THR A 565 -24.46 -17.78 12.34
CA THR A 565 -24.15 -16.38 11.97
C THR A 565 -23.52 -15.43 13.00
N VAL A 566 -22.22 -15.15 12.81
CA VAL A 566 -21.55 -13.90 13.24
C VAL A 566 -20.59 -13.41 12.14
N ASP A 567 -20.57 -12.09 11.94
CA ASP A 567 -19.95 -11.33 10.87
C ASP A 567 -18.47 -10.97 11.16
N LEU A 568 -17.54 -11.40 10.29
CA LEU A 568 -16.09 -11.31 10.48
C LEU A 568 -15.40 -10.17 9.69
N ARG A 569 -16.02 -8.98 9.61
CA ARG A 569 -15.63 -7.96 8.62
C ARG A 569 -14.51 -6.97 8.95
N ASN A 570 -13.79 -7.06 10.07
CA ASN A 570 -12.75 -6.06 10.38
C ASN A 570 -11.44 -6.65 10.92
N VAL A 571 -10.33 -6.03 10.48
CA VAL A 571 -8.93 -6.11 10.97
C VAL A 571 -8.01 -7.04 10.16
N ILE A 572 -7.30 -6.50 9.13
CA ILE A 572 -5.84 -6.60 8.84
C ILE A 572 -5.46 -5.51 7.80
N PRO A 573 -4.42 -4.66 7.99
CA PRO A 573 -3.83 -3.84 6.93
C PRO A 573 -2.87 -4.66 6.06
N GLY A 574 -3.05 -4.58 4.74
CA GLY A 574 -2.29 -5.35 3.76
C GLY A 574 -0.82 -4.94 3.65
N ASN A 575 0.07 -5.95 3.62
CA ASN A 575 1.43 -5.78 3.13
C ASN A 575 1.92 -7.09 2.49
N ALA A 576 2.40 -7.03 1.25
CA ALA A 576 2.71 -8.19 0.41
C ALA A 576 4.05 -8.89 0.75
N GLU A 577 4.91 -8.27 1.57
CA GLU A 577 6.21 -8.83 1.94
C GLU A 577 6.17 -9.79 3.13
N MET A 578 5.04 -9.89 3.85
CA MET A 578 4.87 -10.83 4.96
C MET A 578 4.83 -12.31 4.48
N ALA A 579 4.62 -12.54 3.19
CA ALA A 579 4.61 -13.88 2.59
C ALA A 579 6.01 -14.53 2.53
N GLY A 580 7.09 -13.74 2.46
CA GLY A 580 8.47 -14.25 2.51
C GLY A 580 8.89 -14.65 3.92
N PHE A 581 8.56 -13.81 4.92
CA PHE A 581 8.87 -14.02 6.32
C PHE A 581 8.11 -15.22 6.95
N VAL A 582 6.89 -15.49 6.47
CA VAL A 582 6.08 -16.63 6.93
C VAL A 582 6.62 -17.97 6.39
N ALA A 583 7.27 -18.00 5.23
CA ALA A 583 7.91 -19.21 4.72
C ALA A 583 9.12 -19.66 5.58
N GLU A 584 9.91 -18.70 6.08
CA GLU A 584 11.01 -18.96 7.03
C GLU A 584 10.50 -19.38 8.42
N PHE A 585 9.40 -18.78 8.88
CA PHE A 585 8.77 -19.11 10.18
C PHE A 585 8.08 -20.49 10.19
N VAL A 586 7.58 -20.97 9.05
CA VAL A 586 6.91 -22.28 8.93
C VAL A 586 7.90 -23.44 8.93
N ILE A 587 9.10 -23.25 8.35
CA ILE A 587 10.20 -24.22 8.45
C ILE A 587 10.66 -24.37 9.90
N ASP A 588 10.76 -23.26 10.65
CA ASP A 588 11.16 -23.23 12.06
C ASP A 588 10.18 -23.99 12.98
N ARG A 589 8.86 -23.96 12.69
CA ARG A 589 7.85 -24.61 13.54
C ARG A 589 7.65 -26.10 13.25
N VAL A 590 7.72 -26.53 11.99
CA VAL A 590 7.62 -27.95 11.60
C VAL A 590 8.81 -28.77 12.12
N LEU A 591 10.00 -28.16 12.23
CA LEU A 591 11.22 -28.82 12.69
C LEU A 591 11.41 -28.83 14.22
N ARG A 592 10.76 -27.91 14.95
CA ARG A 592 10.81 -27.87 16.42
C ARG A 592 10.02 -28.99 17.09
N GLU A 593 9.02 -29.56 16.41
CA GLU A 593 8.22 -30.66 16.95
C GLU A 593 8.87 -32.05 16.75
N ARG A 594 9.93 -32.16 15.92
CA ARG A 594 10.78 -33.35 15.79
C ARG A 594 12.26 -33.00 15.99
N ARG A 595 12.72 -33.06 17.24
CA ARG A 595 14.13 -33.10 17.70
C ARG A 595 15.22 -32.77 16.63
N ALA A 596 15.65 -31.50 16.61
CA ALA A 596 16.98 -31.01 16.22
C ALA A 596 17.63 -31.62 14.95
N LEU A 597 17.10 -31.30 13.76
CA LEU A 597 17.75 -31.62 12.47
C LEU A 597 18.12 -30.32 11.71
N PRO A 598 19.40 -30.06 11.40
CA PRO A 598 19.84 -28.89 10.62
C PRO A 598 19.39 -28.97 9.15
N VAL A 599 19.06 -27.82 8.53
CA VAL A 599 18.42 -27.75 7.20
C VAL A 599 19.22 -26.91 6.21
N MET A 600 19.31 -27.39 4.96
CA MET A 600 19.97 -26.71 3.86
C MET A 600 18.97 -26.38 2.75
N VAL A 601 18.93 -25.12 2.30
CA VAL A 601 17.97 -24.65 1.29
C VAL A 601 18.71 -24.14 0.05
N PHE A 602 18.28 -24.59 -1.14
CA PHE A 602 18.78 -24.11 -2.42
C PHE A 602 17.69 -23.45 -3.26
N HIS A 603 18.03 -22.35 -3.94
CA HIS A 603 17.14 -21.59 -4.80
C HIS A 603 17.84 -21.16 -6.10
N GLY A 604 17.28 -21.50 -7.26
CA GLY A 604 17.76 -21.03 -8.58
C GLY A 604 18.08 -22.14 -9.58
N ALA A 605 18.38 -21.74 -10.83
CA ALA A 605 18.74 -22.64 -11.93
C ALA A 605 20.11 -23.27 -11.67
N VAL A 606 20.27 -24.56 -11.97
CA VAL A 606 21.48 -25.33 -11.68
C VAL A 606 22.57 -25.04 -12.71
N ASP A 607 23.73 -24.61 -12.24
CA ASP A 607 24.99 -24.60 -13.00
C ASP A 607 25.97 -25.67 -12.47
N ASP A 608 27.07 -25.88 -13.21
CA ASP A 608 28.09 -26.88 -12.86
C ASP A 608 28.77 -26.59 -11.50
N GLY A 609 28.74 -25.33 -11.03
CA GLY A 609 29.26 -24.91 -9.72
C GLY A 609 28.36 -25.37 -8.57
N LEU A 610 27.05 -25.23 -8.72
CA LEU A 610 26.05 -25.72 -7.77
C LEU A 610 26.06 -27.26 -7.70
N MET A 611 26.21 -27.94 -8.85
CA MET A 611 26.35 -29.40 -8.91
C MET A 611 27.56 -29.90 -8.10
N ALA A 612 28.71 -29.24 -8.25
CA ALA A 612 29.93 -29.59 -7.52
C ALA A 612 29.79 -29.32 -6.01
N LEU A 613 29.04 -28.29 -5.61
CA LEU A 613 28.78 -27.96 -4.21
C LEU A 613 27.88 -29.01 -3.54
N VAL A 614 26.79 -29.41 -4.20
CA VAL A 614 25.85 -30.44 -3.70
C VAL A 614 26.54 -31.80 -3.57
N GLN A 615 27.34 -32.20 -4.56
CA GLN A 615 28.08 -33.46 -4.53
C GLN A 615 29.18 -33.49 -3.45
N ARG A 616 29.87 -32.37 -3.21
CA ARG A 616 30.87 -32.27 -2.12
C ARG A 616 30.22 -32.24 -0.73
N ALA A 617 29.07 -31.58 -0.59
CA ALA A 617 28.30 -31.59 0.65
C ALA A 617 27.80 -33.00 1.01
N ALA A 618 27.38 -33.77 0.01
CA ALA A 618 26.96 -35.16 0.22
C ALA A 618 28.14 -36.14 0.42
N GLY A 619 29.33 -35.81 -0.09
CA GLY A 619 30.54 -36.64 -0.05
C GLY A 619 31.43 -36.53 1.21
N LYS A 620 31.08 -35.71 2.21
CA LYS A 620 31.80 -35.58 3.51
C LYS A 620 33.29 -35.19 3.41
N GLU A 621 33.68 -34.24 2.54
CA GLU A 621 35.01 -33.60 2.62
C GLU A 621 34.96 -32.18 3.19
N ASN A 622 35.90 -31.85 4.08
CA ASN A 622 36.04 -30.56 4.77
C ASN A 622 36.25 -29.40 3.78
N VAL A 623 35.18 -28.63 3.53
CA VAL A 623 35.21 -27.42 2.70
C VAL A 623 35.82 -26.26 3.50
N ARG A 624 37.16 -26.20 3.60
CA ARG A 624 37.83 -25.15 4.41
C ARG A 624 38.71 -24.13 3.69
N SER A 625 38.91 -24.17 2.36
CA SER A 625 39.85 -23.18 1.77
C SER A 625 39.78 -22.85 0.27
N GLY A 626 38.82 -23.33 -0.52
CA GLY A 626 38.90 -23.19 -1.99
C GLY A 626 37.86 -22.32 -2.71
N VAL A 627 36.74 -21.95 -2.07
CA VAL A 627 35.52 -21.60 -2.83
C VAL A 627 35.28 -20.10 -3.03
N LEU A 628 35.87 -19.24 -2.19
CA LEU A 628 35.65 -17.79 -2.29
C LEU A 628 36.31 -17.10 -3.50
N ALA A 629 37.09 -17.83 -4.30
CA ALA A 629 37.80 -17.24 -5.45
C ALA A 629 37.19 -17.56 -6.82
N ALA A 630 36.21 -18.47 -6.93
CA ALA A 630 35.67 -18.93 -8.22
C ALA A 630 34.18 -18.64 -8.44
N ALA A 631 33.42 -18.25 -7.41
CA ALA A 631 32.02 -17.86 -7.53
C ALA A 631 31.91 -16.32 -7.53
N GLY A 632 32.14 -15.72 -8.70
CA GLY A 632 31.65 -14.37 -8.97
C GLY A 632 30.13 -14.41 -9.20
N ASP A 633 29.39 -13.61 -8.45
CA ASP A 633 28.02 -13.15 -8.68
C ASP A 633 26.88 -14.19 -8.87
N SER A 634 26.90 -15.34 -8.18
CA SER A 634 25.73 -16.24 -8.06
C SER A 634 25.13 -16.26 -6.64
N PRO A 635 23.80 -16.51 -6.48
CA PRO A 635 23.08 -16.34 -5.21
C PRO A 635 23.60 -17.26 -4.10
N ALA A 636 23.78 -16.70 -2.91
CA ALA A 636 24.39 -17.35 -1.76
C ALA A 636 23.58 -18.56 -1.25
N ALA A 637 24.24 -19.71 -1.07
CA ALA A 637 23.71 -20.82 -0.28
C ALA A 637 23.69 -20.42 1.21
N LEU A 638 22.52 -20.53 1.85
CA LEU A 638 22.31 -20.24 3.26
C LEU A 638 22.04 -21.54 4.02
N VAL A 639 22.68 -21.70 5.17
CA VAL A 639 22.37 -22.76 6.11
C VAL A 639 21.77 -22.14 7.36
N THR A 640 20.59 -22.61 7.73
CA THR A 640 19.74 -21.99 8.74
C THR A 640 19.63 -22.90 9.95
N PHE A 641 19.92 -22.37 11.14
CA PHE A 641 19.87 -23.12 12.39
C PHE A 641 18.50 -22.99 13.09
N PRO A 642 18.17 -23.91 14.04
CA PRO A 642 16.91 -23.88 14.79
C PRO A 642 16.67 -22.61 15.65
N ASP A 643 17.70 -21.79 15.84
CA ASP A 643 17.66 -20.52 16.55
C ASP A 643 17.48 -19.29 15.62
N GLY A 644 17.30 -19.52 14.32
CA GLY A 644 17.09 -18.47 13.31
C GLY A 644 18.37 -17.77 12.87
N SER A 645 19.55 -18.23 13.29
CA SER A 645 20.83 -17.72 12.79
C SER A 645 21.16 -18.29 11.41
N SER A 646 21.76 -17.45 10.56
CA SER A 646 22.36 -17.83 9.27
C SER A 646 23.87 -17.70 9.36
N ALA A 647 24.60 -18.79 9.14
CA ALA A 647 26.06 -18.78 9.06
C ALA A 647 26.54 -18.90 7.61
N GLY A 648 27.68 -18.28 7.29
CA GLY A 648 28.44 -18.64 6.09
C GLY A 648 28.88 -20.11 6.17
N LEU A 649 29.03 -20.76 5.01
CA LEU A 649 29.38 -22.19 4.82
C LEU A 649 30.65 -22.68 5.55
N THR A 650 31.34 -21.83 6.31
CA THR A 650 32.60 -22.11 7.01
C THR A 650 32.44 -22.71 8.40
N ASP A 651 31.25 -22.63 9.02
CA ASP A 651 31.02 -23.06 10.41
C ASP A 651 29.74 -23.89 10.57
N LEU A 652 29.71 -25.17 10.15
CA LEU A 652 28.48 -25.96 10.28
C LEU A 652 28.62 -27.47 10.49
N VAL A 653 27.73 -27.94 11.37
CA VAL A 653 27.32 -29.33 11.65
C VAL A 653 26.61 -29.92 10.42
N GLU A 654 26.75 -31.23 10.18
CA GLU A 654 26.18 -31.95 9.02
C GLU A 654 24.65 -31.76 8.91
N PRO A 655 24.11 -31.13 7.83
CA PRO A 655 22.68 -30.93 7.63
C PRO A 655 21.93 -32.25 7.34
N LYS A 656 20.68 -32.34 7.79
CA LYS A 656 19.85 -33.55 7.76
C LYS A 656 18.58 -33.43 6.92
N VAL A 657 18.18 -32.22 6.51
CA VAL A 657 17.06 -32.00 5.57
C VAL A 657 17.51 -31.07 4.44
N LEU A 658 17.15 -31.41 3.20
CA LEU A 658 17.47 -30.64 2.00
C LEU A 658 16.20 -30.09 1.36
N VAL A 659 16.15 -28.79 1.10
CA VAL A 659 15.04 -28.14 0.37
C VAL A 659 15.54 -27.66 -0.99
N LEU A 660 14.87 -28.10 -2.06
CA LEU A 660 15.21 -27.77 -3.45
C LEU A 660 14.04 -27.04 -4.11
N LYS A 661 14.25 -25.81 -4.58
CA LYS A 661 13.22 -24.96 -5.18
C LYS A 661 13.64 -24.43 -6.56
N HIS A 662 12.86 -24.74 -7.60
CA HIS A 662 13.12 -24.39 -9.01
C HIS A 662 14.49 -24.84 -9.54
N THR A 663 14.97 -25.97 -9.03
CA THR A 663 16.29 -26.55 -9.23
C THR A 663 16.33 -27.51 -10.44
N PHE A 664 15.24 -28.20 -10.77
CA PHE A 664 15.26 -29.29 -11.77
C PHE A 664 14.74 -28.90 -13.15
N TYR A 665 14.19 -27.70 -13.29
CA TYR A 665 13.65 -27.22 -14.56
C TYR A 665 14.79 -27.01 -15.59
N GLY A 666 14.80 -27.80 -16.66
CA GLY A 666 15.80 -27.72 -17.74
C GLY A 666 17.01 -28.65 -17.61
N LEU A 667 17.04 -29.56 -16.63
CA LEU A 667 18.05 -30.62 -16.51
C LEU A 667 17.61 -31.92 -17.23
N ASP A 668 18.55 -32.61 -17.86
CA ASP A 668 18.32 -33.95 -18.44
C ASP A 668 18.26 -35.05 -17.34
N ARG A 669 17.65 -36.20 -17.62
CA ARG A 669 17.48 -37.30 -16.65
C ARG A 669 18.80 -37.72 -16.01
N SER A 670 19.89 -37.78 -16.78
CA SER A 670 21.18 -38.24 -16.27
C SER A 670 21.76 -37.28 -15.23
N ARG A 671 21.56 -35.96 -15.41
CA ARG A 671 21.94 -34.93 -14.45
C ARG A 671 21.02 -34.89 -13.24
N CYS A 672 19.72 -35.07 -13.43
CA CYS A 672 18.75 -35.24 -12.33
C CYS A 672 19.10 -36.46 -11.48
N GLN A 673 19.38 -37.61 -12.11
CA GLN A 673 19.83 -38.83 -11.45
C GLN A 673 21.19 -38.65 -10.79
N ALA A 674 22.16 -37.96 -11.41
CA ALA A 674 23.46 -37.71 -10.79
C ALA A 674 23.37 -36.76 -9.58
N LEU A 675 22.46 -35.78 -9.61
CA LEU A 675 22.17 -34.92 -8.46
C LEU A 675 21.52 -35.75 -7.37
N LEU A 676 20.44 -36.48 -7.69
CA LEU A 676 19.64 -37.23 -6.73
C LEU A 676 20.35 -38.46 -6.17
N ALA A 677 21.09 -39.22 -6.98
CA ALA A 677 21.88 -40.39 -6.55
C ALA A 677 23.09 -40.04 -5.69
N GLY A 678 23.48 -38.76 -5.67
CA GLY A 678 24.47 -38.22 -4.73
C GLY A 678 23.90 -37.90 -3.35
N LEU A 679 22.57 -37.76 -3.20
CA LEU A 679 21.92 -37.38 -1.93
C LEU A 679 21.73 -38.49 -0.88
N PRO A 680 21.56 -39.79 -1.22
CA PRO A 680 21.26 -40.81 -0.23
C PRO A 680 22.48 -41.06 0.67
N GLY A 681 22.26 -40.92 1.98
CA GLY A 681 23.29 -41.04 3.02
C GLY A 681 23.79 -39.72 3.60
N GLY A 682 23.45 -38.58 2.97
CA GLY A 682 23.74 -37.23 3.48
C GLY A 682 22.57 -36.57 4.21
N PHE A 683 21.33 -36.79 3.75
CA PHE A 683 20.12 -36.16 4.28
C PHE A 683 19.03 -37.21 4.60
N ASP A 684 18.30 -36.99 5.69
CA ASP A 684 17.21 -37.85 6.18
C ASP A 684 15.87 -37.56 5.46
N ALA A 685 15.69 -36.33 4.93
CA ALA A 685 14.52 -35.92 4.15
C ALA A 685 14.86 -34.87 3.07
N VAL A 686 14.11 -34.90 1.97
CA VAL A 686 14.19 -33.95 0.85
C VAL A 686 12.81 -33.32 0.62
N LEU A 687 12.75 -31.99 0.62
CA LEU A 687 11.58 -31.22 0.25
C LEU A 687 11.79 -30.62 -1.13
N LEU A 688 11.01 -31.07 -2.10
CA LEU A 688 11.04 -30.57 -3.46
C LEU A 688 9.87 -29.61 -3.70
N ILE A 689 10.19 -28.39 -4.14
CA ILE A 689 9.24 -27.32 -4.42
C ILE A 689 9.38 -26.93 -5.90
N GLU A 690 8.58 -27.54 -6.77
CA GLU A 690 8.80 -27.53 -8.23
C GLU A 690 7.53 -27.40 -9.07
N GLN A 691 7.71 -27.23 -10.39
CA GLN A 691 6.67 -27.55 -11.37
C GLN A 691 6.51 -29.08 -11.47
N THR A 692 5.62 -29.66 -10.66
CA THR A 692 5.45 -31.12 -10.49
C THR A 692 4.22 -31.66 -11.24
N ASP A 693 4.07 -31.26 -12.50
CA ASP A 693 2.93 -31.66 -13.34
C ASP A 693 2.93 -33.15 -13.70
N ASN A 694 4.04 -33.87 -13.48
CA ASN A 694 4.27 -35.25 -13.89
C ASN A 694 4.80 -36.16 -12.74
N TRP A 695 4.11 -36.16 -11.60
CA TRP A 695 4.55 -36.83 -10.36
C TRP A 695 4.78 -38.36 -10.43
N ASP A 696 3.86 -39.12 -11.03
CA ASP A 696 3.93 -40.58 -11.23
C ASP A 696 3.66 -40.92 -12.72
N GLY A 697 3.87 -39.97 -13.62
CA GLY A 697 3.66 -40.16 -15.05
C GLY A 697 4.95 -40.53 -15.78
N SER A 698 4.83 -41.03 -17.00
CA SER A 698 6.00 -41.37 -17.81
C SER A 698 6.85 -40.13 -18.08
N GLU A 699 8.17 -40.24 -17.96
CA GLU A 699 9.06 -39.19 -18.43
C GLU A 699 8.71 -38.79 -19.86
N SER A 700 8.53 -37.49 -20.05
CA SER A 700 8.25 -36.92 -21.34
C SER A 700 9.25 -35.82 -21.62
N THR A 701 9.99 -35.98 -22.71
CA THR A 701 10.81 -34.92 -23.28
C THR A 701 9.89 -33.78 -23.72
N VAL A 702 9.94 -32.66 -23.01
CA VAL A 702 9.17 -31.44 -23.30
C VAL A 702 9.80 -30.72 -24.50
N LEU A 703 11.13 -30.77 -24.60
CA LEU A 703 11.90 -30.15 -25.68
C LEU A 703 13.26 -30.84 -25.82
N THR A 704 13.75 -31.08 -27.03
CA THR A 704 15.16 -31.46 -27.27
C THR A 704 15.80 -30.51 -28.25
N LEU A 705 16.96 -29.98 -27.89
CA LEU A 705 17.77 -29.05 -28.66
C LEU A 705 19.15 -29.66 -28.87
N LYS A 706 19.84 -29.34 -29.97
CA LYS A 706 21.24 -29.71 -30.17
C LYS A 706 22.06 -28.48 -30.48
N ASP A 707 23.22 -28.27 -29.86
CA ASP A 707 24.08 -27.14 -30.20
C ASP A 707 24.91 -27.38 -31.47
N SER A 708 25.73 -26.39 -31.85
CA SER A 708 26.61 -26.43 -33.02
C SER A 708 27.75 -27.45 -32.93
N GLY A 709 27.92 -28.14 -31.81
CA GLY A 709 28.84 -29.25 -31.61
C GLY A 709 28.15 -30.62 -31.54
N ASP A 710 26.89 -30.71 -32.00
CA ASP A 710 26.03 -31.91 -31.94
C ASP A 710 25.70 -32.38 -30.52
N ARG A 711 25.89 -31.53 -29.50
CA ARG A 711 25.54 -31.87 -28.12
C ARG A 711 24.06 -31.63 -27.88
N GLU A 712 23.39 -32.63 -27.34
CA GLU A 712 21.95 -32.68 -27.14
C GLU A 712 21.58 -32.18 -25.73
N TYR A 713 20.59 -31.28 -25.67
CA TYR A 713 20.04 -30.64 -24.49
C TYR A 713 18.54 -30.90 -24.48
N SER A 714 18.06 -31.77 -23.59
CA SER A 714 16.64 -32.07 -23.44
C SER A 714 16.07 -31.40 -22.19
N ALA A 715 15.02 -30.61 -22.35
CA ALA A 715 14.13 -30.22 -21.27
C ALA A 715 13.12 -31.35 -21.08
N GLU A 716 13.21 -32.06 -19.97
CA GLU A 716 12.41 -33.24 -19.66
C GLU A 716 11.48 -32.94 -18.49
N CYS A 717 10.24 -33.40 -18.59
CA CYS A 717 9.34 -33.45 -17.44
C CYS A 717 9.55 -34.80 -16.76
N HIS A 718 10.19 -34.75 -15.60
CA HIS A 718 10.70 -35.92 -14.90
C HIS A 718 9.62 -36.62 -14.07
N ASP A 719 9.70 -37.95 -14.02
CA ASP A 719 8.97 -38.77 -13.04
C ASP A 719 9.68 -38.65 -11.69
N PHE A 720 9.43 -37.54 -11.00
CA PHE A 720 10.08 -37.24 -9.74
C PHE A 720 9.81 -38.31 -8.67
N GLY A 721 8.66 -38.99 -8.74
CA GLY A 721 8.33 -40.12 -7.88
C GLY A 721 9.32 -41.27 -8.06
N ASN A 722 9.61 -41.69 -9.30
CA ASN A 722 10.57 -42.76 -9.55
C ASN A 722 12.03 -42.33 -9.34
N LEU A 723 12.40 -41.11 -9.73
CA LEU A 723 13.76 -40.61 -9.51
C LEU A 723 14.14 -40.55 -8.03
N LEU A 724 13.21 -40.15 -7.16
CA LEU A 724 13.44 -40.13 -5.72
C LEU A 724 13.46 -41.55 -5.12
N ARG A 725 12.71 -42.52 -5.68
CA ARG A 725 12.74 -43.94 -5.26
C ARG A 725 14.07 -44.58 -5.63
N GLU A 726 14.56 -44.32 -6.85
CA GLU A 726 15.88 -44.73 -7.33
C GLU A 726 17.01 -44.13 -6.45
N ALA A 727 16.82 -42.91 -5.96
CA ALA A 727 17.70 -42.24 -5.00
C ALA A 727 17.51 -42.66 -3.53
N GLY A 728 16.75 -43.72 -3.24
CA GLY A 728 16.63 -44.29 -1.89
C GLY A 728 15.62 -43.62 -0.96
N TYR A 729 14.81 -42.67 -1.44
CA TYR A 729 13.71 -42.07 -0.68
C TYR A 729 12.44 -42.89 -0.90
N GLY A 730 12.01 -43.62 0.13
CA GLY A 730 10.90 -44.58 0.03
C GLY A 730 9.53 -44.00 0.41
N ARG A 731 9.49 -42.93 1.22
CA ARG A 731 8.24 -42.26 1.65
C ARG A 731 8.05 -41.00 0.85
N MET A 732 6.89 -40.82 0.26
CA MET A 732 6.63 -39.70 -0.62
C MET A 732 5.20 -39.20 -0.48
N LEU A 733 5.04 -37.88 -0.40
CA LEU A 733 3.76 -37.20 -0.44
C LEU A 733 3.85 -36.06 -1.45
N SER A 734 3.01 -36.10 -2.48
CA SER A 734 2.82 -34.99 -3.41
C SER A 734 1.44 -34.36 -3.18
N GLN A 735 1.36 -33.03 -3.24
CA GLN A 735 0.10 -32.32 -3.41
C GLN A 735 0.24 -31.23 -4.47
N PRO A 736 -0.71 -31.13 -5.41
CA PRO A 736 -0.79 -29.96 -6.29
C PRO A 736 -1.05 -28.71 -5.46
N VAL A 737 -0.38 -27.60 -5.79
CA VAL A 737 -0.66 -26.33 -5.10
C VAL A 737 -2.04 -25.84 -5.58
N PRO A 738 -3.04 -25.67 -4.70
CA PRO A 738 -4.40 -25.23 -5.04
C PRO A 738 -4.50 -23.83 -5.66
N GLN A 739 -3.41 -23.06 -5.65
CA GLN A 739 -3.23 -21.90 -6.51
C GLN A 739 -1.82 -21.92 -7.11
N PRO A 740 -1.65 -22.31 -8.37
CA PRO A 740 -0.38 -22.19 -9.04
C PRO A 740 -0.05 -20.70 -9.22
N SER A 741 1.14 -20.29 -8.77
CA SER A 741 1.79 -19.11 -9.35
C SER A 741 2.51 -19.57 -10.62
N LYS A 742 2.82 -18.65 -11.56
CA LYS A 742 3.40 -18.97 -12.89
C LYS A 742 4.64 -19.90 -12.88
N SER A 743 5.26 -20.17 -11.72
CA SER A 743 6.42 -21.04 -11.54
C SER A 743 6.21 -22.26 -10.60
N LEU A 744 5.04 -22.47 -9.98
CA LEU A 744 4.82 -23.50 -8.94
C LEU A 744 3.54 -24.30 -9.20
N THR A 745 3.64 -25.61 -9.38
CA THR A 745 2.46 -26.45 -9.64
C THR A 745 2.25 -27.59 -8.64
N GLY A 746 3.25 -27.94 -7.82
CA GLY A 746 3.03 -28.84 -6.67
C GLY A 746 4.18 -28.87 -5.66
N LEU A 747 3.86 -29.39 -4.48
CA LEU A 747 4.77 -29.60 -3.35
C LEU A 747 5.00 -31.10 -3.15
N LEU A 748 6.25 -31.49 -2.94
CA LEU A 748 6.62 -32.90 -2.84
C LEU A 748 7.59 -33.09 -1.67
N VAL A 749 7.16 -33.91 -0.71
CA VAL A 749 7.94 -34.26 0.50
C VAL A 749 8.40 -35.70 0.35
N ALA A 750 9.71 -35.96 0.47
CA ALA A 750 10.28 -37.30 0.41
C ALA A 750 11.17 -37.58 1.64
N GLU A 751 10.97 -38.71 2.32
CA GLU A 751 11.79 -39.17 3.46
C GLU A 751 12.43 -40.54 3.18
N ALA A 752 13.57 -40.82 3.81
CA ALA A 752 14.17 -42.16 3.83
C ALA A 752 13.48 -43.04 4.90
N GLY A 753 12.69 -44.08 4.52
CA GLY A 753 12.06 -45.06 5.44
C GLY A 753 10.66 -45.61 5.05
N GLU A 754 9.89 -46.24 5.97
CA GLU A 754 8.52 -46.83 5.74
C GLU A 754 7.28 -45.95 6.10
N ALA A 755 6.46 -45.56 5.10
CA ALA A 755 5.15 -44.87 5.09
C ALA A 755 4.70 -43.88 6.22
N LEU A 756 4.26 -42.67 5.81
CA LEU A 756 3.54 -41.68 6.64
C LEU A 756 2.02 -41.92 6.60
N SER A 757 1.30 -41.68 7.70
CA SER A 757 -0.16 -41.85 7.72
C SER A 757 -0.86 -40.68 6.99
N ARG A 758 -1.94 -40.98 6.24
CA ARG A 758 -2.73 -39.99 5.48
C ARG A 758 -3.25 -38.84 6.36
N ALA A 759 -3.55 -39.12 7.64
CA ALA A 759 -4.06 -38.14 8.58
C ALA A 759 -3.02 -37.08 8.97
N ASP A 760 -1.75 -37.49 9.14
CA ASP A 760 -0.66 -36.60 9.53
C ASP A 760 -0.25 -35.68 8.37
N GLY A 761 -0.25 -36.22 7.14
CA GLY A 761 -0.06 -35.42 5.92
C GLY A 761 -1.17 -34.38 5.75
N GLU A 762 -2.43 -34.78 5.90
CA GLU A 762 -3.57 -33.86 5.78
C GLU A 762 -3.63 -32.81 6.92
N ALA A 763 -3.07 -33.08 8.10
CA ALA A 763 -3.00 -32.14 9.22
C ALA A 763 -1.97 -31.03 9.00
N ALA A 764 -0.78 -31.38 8.48
CA ALA A 764 0.23 -30.40 8.08
C ALA A 764 -0.28 -29.46 6.96
N LEU A 765 -1.04 -30.02 6.02
CA LEU A 765 -1.65 -29.28 4.91
C LEU A 765 -2.83 -28.39 5.38
N ARG A 766 -3.70 -28.87 6.28
CA ARG A 766 -4.80 -28.07 6.85
C ARG A 766 -4.31 -26.85 7.65
N ALA A 767 -3.17 -26.96 8.32
CA ALA A 767 -2.55 -25.85 9.05
C ALA A 767 -2.00 -24.75 8.11
N TYR A 768 -1.52 -25.11 6.92
CA TYR A 768 -1.08 -24.18 5.88
C TYR A 768 -2.25 -23.40 5.25
N TRP A 769 -3.41 -24.04 5.05
CA TRP A 769 -4.54 -23.44 4.31
C TRP A 769 -5.39 -22.41 5.08
N GLN A 770 -5.44 -22.47 6.41
CA GLN A 770 -6.37 -21.64 7.21
C GLN A 770 -6.09 -20.12 7.16
N GLN A 771 -4.92 -19.68 6.71
CA GLN A 771 -4.52 -18.26 6.71
C GLN A 771 -4.46 -17.61 5.33
N TRP A 772 -4.83 -18.32 4.27
CA TRP A 772 -4.78 -17.84 2.89
C TRP A 772 -6.09 -17.20 2.39
N LYS A 773 -6.82 -16.50 3.28
CA LYS A 773 -8.08 -15.81 2.98
C LYS A 773 -7.89 -14.30 2.80
N GLY A 774 -7.12 -13.91 1.79
CA GLY A 774 -6.77 -12.51 1.50
C GLY A 774 -7.01 -12.08 0.04
N PHE A 775 -8.17 -12.41 -0.55
CA PHE A 775 -8.56 -11.88 -1.86
C PHE A 775 -9.76 -10.93 -1.68
N ASP A 776 -9.55 -9.63 -1.91
CA ASP A 776 -10.59 -8.61 -1.70
C ASP A 776 -11.59 -8.58 -2.87
N ILE A 777 -12.71 -9.28 -2.69
CA ILE A 777 -13.87 -9.30 -3.60
C ILE A 777 -14.42 -7.88 -3.88
N ARG A 778 -14.16 -6.88 -3.03
CA ARG A 778 -14.68 -5.51 -3.21
C ARG A 778 -14.12 -4.81 -4.45
N LYS A 779 -12.95 -5.20 -4.97
CA LYS A 779 -12.40 -4.68 -6.25
C LYS A 779 -13.22 -5.07 -7.49
N TYR A 780 -14.15 -6.01 -7.36
CA TYR A 780 -14.95 -6.52 -8.48
C TYR A 780 -16.43 -6.11 -8.44
N ARG A 781 -16.86 -5.31 -7.45
CA ARG A 781 -18.21 -4.75 -7.41
C ARG A 781 -18.38 -3.69 -8.52
N GLY A 782 -19.33 -3.93 -9.43
CA GLY A 782 -19.57 -3.13 -10.64
C GLY A 782 -19.16 -3.83 -11.95
N LEU A 783 -18.43 -4.95 -11.88
CA LEU A 783 -18.12 -5.76 -13.06
C LEU A 783 -19.25 -6.75 -13.33
N ARG A 784 -19.86 -6.59 -14.51
CA ARG A 784 -21.05 -7.33 -14.90
C ARG A 784 -20.74 -8.73 -15.41
N ALA A 785 -19.60 -8.99 -16.04
CA ALA A 785 -19.31 -10.32 -16.57
C ALA A 785 -17.81 -10.54 -16.70
N GLY A 786 -17.41 -11.81 -16.77
CA GLY A 786 -16.09 -12.23 -17.20
C GLY A 786 -16.07 -12.47 -18.71
N GLN A 787 -14.90 -12.44 -19.32
CA GLN A 787 -14.67 -12.86 -20.70
C GLN A 787 -13.47 -13.79 -20.78
N PHE A 788 -13.64 -14.90 -21.48
CA PHE A 788 -12.58 -15.83 -21.84
C PHE A 788 -12.28 -15.66 -23.33
N ILE A 789 -11.03 -15.34 -23.66
CA ILE A 789 -10.61 -14.85 -24.98
C ILE A 789 -9.79 -15.94 -25.69
N ILE A 790 -10.37 -16.55 -26.69
CA ILE A 790 -9.81 -17.71 -27.38
C ILE A 790 -9.42 -17.29 -28.81
N PRO A 791 -8.17 -16.87 -29.05
CA PRO A 791 -7.73 -16.51 -30.40
C PRO A 791 -7.43 -17.74 -31.26
N SER A 792 -7.56 -17.62 -32.58
CA SER A 792 -7.05 -18.62 -33.52
C SER A 792 -5.56 -18.46 -33.79
N CYS A 793 -4.90 -19.55 -34.18
CA CYS A 793 -3.54 -19.55 -34.76
C CYS A 793 -3.48 -20.50 -35.96
N ALA A 794 -4.23 -20.20 -37.01
CA ALA A 794 -4.34 -21.06 -38.19
C ALA A 794 -3.00 -21.22 -38.92
N GLU A 795 -2.16 -20.18 -38.90
CA GLU A 795 -0.81 -20.18 -39.49
C GLU A 795 0.10 -21.21 -38.83
N GLY A 796 -0.03 -21.40 -37.52
CA GLY A 796 0.65 -22.45 -36.75
C GLY A 796 -0.04 -23.81 -36.80
N GLY A 797 -1.05 -23.97 -37.65
CA GLY A 797 -1.83 -25.21 -37.80
C GLY A 797 -2.75 -25.52 -36.63
N ALA A 798 -2.99 -24.59 -35.70
CA ALA A 798 -3.75 -24.82 -34.48
C ALA A 798 -5.25 -24.57 -34.68
N ARG A 799 -6.08 -25.59 -34.44
CA ARG A 799 -7.54 -25.48 -34.42
C ARG A 799 -8.06 -25.32 -32.99
N ILE A 800 -9.00 -24.40 -32.80
CA ILE A 800 -9.55 -24.09 -31.48
C ILE A 800 -10.28 -25.31 -30.88
N ARG A 801 -9.94 -25.63 -29.62
CA ARG A 801 -10.69 -26.57 -28.77
C ARG A 801 -10.63 -26.11 -27.32
N ALA A 802 -11.55 -25.27 -26.87
CA ALA A 802 -11.55 -24.78 -25.50
C ALA A 802 -12.57 -25.51 -24.62
N TYR A 803 -12.34 -25.50 -23.31
CA TYR A 803 -13.27 -26.03 -22.31
C TYR A 803 -13.55 -24.98 -21.24
N LEU A 804 -14.77 -24.48 -21.24
CA LEU A 804 -15.29 -23.64 -20.17
C LEU A 804 -15.65 -24.53 -18.99
N ARG A 805 -15.09 -24.22 -17.83
CA ARG A 805 -15.29 -24.95 -16.58
C ARG A 805 -16.05 -24.06 -15.59
N ASN A 806 -16.96 -24.63 -14.80
CA ASN A 806 -17.58 -23.95 -13.67
C ASN A 806 -17.24 -24.68 -12.37
N THR A 807 -15.97 -24.65 -11.99
CA THR A 807 -15.47 -25.31 -10.78
C THR A 807 -15.36 -24.33 -9.62
N VAL A 808 -15.75 -24.74 -8.41
CA VAL A 808 -15.56 -23.91 -7.21
C VAL A 808 -14.07 -23.83 -6.90
N ARG A 809 -13.51 -22.62 -6.93
CA ARG A 809 -12.14 -22.37 -6.46
C ARG A 809 -12.17 -22.30 -4.94
N LEU A 810 -11.47 -23.21 -4.26
CA LEU A 810 -11.34 -23.18 -2.80
C LEU A 810 -10.72 -21.84 -2.37
N GLY A 811 -11.40 -21.10 -1.49
CA GLY A 811 -10.90 -19.84 -0.91
C GLY A 811 -11.42 -18.55 -1.53
N GLU A 812 -12.08 -18.59 -2.70
CA GLU A 812 -12.84 -17.43 -3.18
C GLU A 812 -14.16 -17.36 -2.41
N GLY A 813 -14.34 -16.34 -1.57
CA GLY A 813 -15.52 -16.16 -0.70
C GLY A 813 -16.85 -15.93 -1.44
N PHE A 814 -17.01 -16.43 -2.66
CA PHE A 814 -18.28 -16.47 -3.37
C PHE A 814 -19.17 -17.55 -2.75
N PRO A 815 -20.39 -17.22 -2.30
CA PRO A 815 -21.33 -18.21 -1.82
C PRO A 815 -21.58 -19.25 -2.91
N VAL A 816 -21.31 -20.54 -2.62
CA VAL A 816 -21.69 -21.67 -3.48
C VAL A 816 -23.17 -21.57 -3.89
N GLU A 817 -23.98 -20.96 -3.04
CA GLU A 817 -25.39 -20.66 -3.26
C GLU A 817 -25.68 -19.84 -4.53
N LEU A 818 -24.83 -18.87 -4.90
CA LEU A 818 -25.01 -18.05 -6.11
C LEU A 818 -24.65 -18.80 -7.40
N ARG A 819 -23.99 -19.95 -7.30
CA ARG A 819 -23.64 -20.81 -8.44
C ARG A 819 -24.63 -21.97 -8.66
N LYS A 820 -25.65 -22.13 -7.79
CA LYS A 820 -26.62 -23.25 -7.85
C LYS A 820 -27.32 -23.35 -9.20
N ASP A 821 -27.58 -22.21 -9.84
CA ASP A 821 -28.25 -22.15 -11.14
C ASP A 821 -27.30 -22.29 -12.35
N GLY A 822 -26.00 -22.55 -12.12
CA GLY A 822 -24.98 -22.72 -13.15
C GLY A 822 -24.45 -21.40 -13.74
N MET A 823 -23.30 -21.46 -14.41
CA MET A 823 -22.68 -20.34 -15.13
C MET A 823 -23.32 -20.17 -16.51
N LEU A 824 -23.83 -18.99 -16.81
CA LEU A 824 -24.31 -18.61 -18.14
C LEU A 824 -23.14 -18.19 -19.03
N VAL A 825 -23.18 -18.63 -20.29
CA VAL A 825 -22.18 -18.32 -21.32
C VAL A 825 -22.85 -17.66 -22.53
N ASP A 826 -22.47 -16.41 -22.83
CA ASP A 826 -22.74 -15.71 -24.11
C ASP A 826 -21.49 -15.87 -25.00
N LEU A 827 -21.59 -16.62 -26.10
CA LEU A 827 -20.49 -16.91 -27.00
C LEU A 827 -20.54 -16.00 -28.24
N ARG A 828 -19.42 -15.36 -28.56
CA ARG A 828 -19.27 -14.52 -29.74
C ARG A 828 -18.05 -14.95 -30.54
N VAL A 829 -18.18 -15.01 -31.86
CA VAL A 829 -17.08 -15.28 -32.77
C VAL A 829 -16.92 -14.10 -33.69
N PHE A 830 -15.71 -13.55 -33.72
CA PHE A 830 -15.32 -12.46 -34.60
C PHE A 830 -14.33 -12.96 -35.64
N ARG A 831 -14.31 -12.31 -36.80
CA ARG A 831 -13.26 -12.43 -37.81
C ARG A 831 -12.77 -11.04 -38.15
N ASP A 832 -11.49 -10.78 -37.89
CA ASP A 832 -10.87 -9.48 -38.17
C ASP A 832 -11.65 -8.28 -37.59
N GLY A 833 -12.25 -8.46 -36.41
CA GLY A 833 -13.06 -7.44 -35.72
C GLY A 833 -14.54 -7.41 -36.08
N ALA A 834 -14.98 -8.13 -37.12
CA ALA A 834 -16.39 -8.26 -37.49
C ALA A 834 -17.04 -9.44 -36.75
N LEU A 835 -18.20 -9.21 -36.12
CA LEU A 835 -18.96 -10.28 -35.46
C LEU A 835 -19.60 -11.18 -36.52
N ILE A 836 -19.22 -12.45 -36.57
CA ILE A 836 -19.74 -13.42 -37.55
C ILE A 836 -20.69 -14.45 -36.93
N HIS A 837 -20.66 -14.61 -35.61
CA HIS A 837 -21.57 -15.49 -34.89
C HIS A 837 -21.79 -14.97 -33.46
N HIS A 838 -23.03 -15.06 -32.99
CA HIS A 838 -23.43 -14.71 -31.64
C HIS A 838 -24.45 -15.70 -31.13
N ASP A 839 -24.10 -16.42 -30.06
CA ASP A 839 -25.02 -17.25 -29.30
C ASP A 839 -25.14 -16.69 -27.87
N PRO A 840 -26.20 -15.93 -27.55
CA PRO A 840 -26.36 -15.29 -26.25
C PRO A 840 -26.57 -16.28 -25.09
N VAL A 841 -26.88 -17.55 -25.37
CA VAL A 841 -27.09 -18.59 -24.35
C VAL A 841 -26.44 -19.90 -24.82
N PHE A 842 -25.17 -19.81 -25.21
CA PHE A 842 -24.40 -20.96 -25.71
C PHE A 842 -24.40 -22.13 -24.75
N ALA A 843 -24.26 -21.86 -23.44
CA ALA A 843 -24.35 -22.88 -22.42
C ALA A 843 -24.79 -22.33 -21.06
N ARG A 844 -25.35 -23.23 -20.25
CA ARG A 844 -25.51 -23.08 -18.80
C ARG A 844 -24.74 -24.21 -18.14
N ILE A 845 -23.56 -23.90 -17.61
CA ILE A 845 -22.63 -24.90 -17.07
C ILE A 845 -22.93 -25.10 -15.58
N PRO A 846 -23.39 -26.28 -15.13
CA PRO A 846 -23.61 -26.53 -13.70
C PRO A 846 -22.30 -26.46 -12.92
N ILE A 847 -22.37 -26.36 -11.59
CA ILE A 847 -21.18 -26.48 -10.73
C ILE A 847 -20.48 -27.81 -11.05
N ASP A 848 -19.15 -27.76 -11.18
CA ASP A 848 -18.25 -28.83 -11.61
C ASP A 848 -18.48 -29.33 -13.05
N GLY A 849 -19.35 -28.65 -13.79
CA GLY A 849 -19.60 -28.89 -15.20
C GLY A 849 -18.50 -28.33 -16.10
N VAL A 850 -18.46 -28.85 -17.33
CA VAL A 850 -17.57 -28.42 -18.40
C VAL A 850 -18.36 -28.30 -19.70
N GLN A 851 -18.08 -27.27 -20.50
CA GLN A 851 -18.60 -27.10 -21.85
C GLN A 851 -17.45 -26.96 -22.84
N GLU A 852 -17.45 -27.80 -23.87
CA GLU A 852 -16.49 -27.71 -24.98
C GLU A 852 -16.93 -26.62 -25.99
N ILE A 853 -15.96 -25.85 -26.46
CA ILE A 853 -16.04 -24.97 -27.64
C ILE A 853 -15.09 -25.55 -28.68
N SER A 854 -15.66 -26.15 -29.72
CA SER A 854 -14.95 -26.67 -30.88
C SER A 854 -15.88 -26.60 -32.10
N GLU A 855 -15.43 -27.05 -33.26
CA GLU A 855 -16.27 -27.09 -34.46
C GLU A 855 -17.54 -27.94 -34.28
N ALA A 856 -17.45 -28.99 -33.46
CA ALA A 856 -18.58 -29.85 -33.17
C ALA A 856 -19.66 -29.16 -32.34
N THR A 857 -19.29 -28.20 -31.49
CA THR A 857 -20.23 -27.47 -30.61
C THR A 857 -20.54 -26.05 -31.09
N CYS A 858 -19.72 -25.49 -31.97
CA CYS A 858 -19.87 -24.18 -32.58
C CYS A 858 -19.51 -24.27 -34.08
N PRO A 859 -20.51 -24.50 -34.97
CA PRO A 859 -20.27 -24.62 -36.41
C PRO A 859 -19.63 -23.39 -37.07
N ALA A 860 -19.68 -22.23 -36.41
CA ALA A 860 -18.99 -21.02 -36.87
C ALA A 860 -17.46 -21.15 -36.86
N LEU A 861 -16.91 -22.21 -36.25
CA LEU A 861 -15.49 -22.54 -36.26
C LEU A 861 -15.09 -23.49 -37.40
N GLU A 862 -16.05 -24.01 -38.18
CA GLU A 862 -15.76 -24.89 -39.31
C GLU A 862 -14.98 -24.17 -40.41
N GLY A 863 -14.01 -24.88 -41.01
CA GLY A 863 -13.23 -24.40 -42.14
C GLY A 863 -12.01 -23.57 -41.73
N ASP A 864 -11.75 -22.48 -42.46
CA ASP A 864 -10.59 -21.62 -42.21
C ASP A 864 -10.80 -20.78 -40.93
N GLN A 865 -9.90 -20.98 -39.97
CA GLN A 865 -9.90 -20.28 -38.69
C GLN A 865 -8.98 -19.05 -38.67
N ALA A 866 -8.35 -18.66 -39.78
CA ALA A 866 -7.51 -17.47 -39.82
C ALA A 866 -8.28 -16.21 -39.37
N GLY A 867 -7.62 -15.40 -38.52
CA GLY A 867 -8.17 -14.14 -37.99
C GLY A 867 -9.39 -14.30 -37.05
N LEU A 868 -9.73 -15.53 -36.63
CA LEU A 868 -10.83 -15.75 -35.71
C LEU A 868 -10.49 -15.37 -34.27
N LEU A 869 -11.46 -14.75 -33.60
CA LEU A 869 -11.45 -14.50 -32.17
C LEU A 869 -12.75 -15.01 -31.57
N VAL A 870 -12.66 -16.00 -30.69
CA VAL A 870 -13.81 -16.49 -29.93
C VAL A 870 -13.79 -15.86 -28.55
N VAL A 871 -14.90 -15.29 -28.12
CA VAL A 871 -15.04 -14.67 -26.79
C VAL A 871 -16.24 -15.27 -26.09
N ALA A 872 -16.01 -15.97 -24.98
CA ALA A 872 -17.04 -16.50 -24.11
C ALA A 872 -17.24 -15.57 -22.91
N ARG A 873 -18.41 -14.94 -22.80
CA ARG A 873 -18.78 -14.09 -21.68
C ARG A 873 -19.48 -14.92 -20.61
N CYS A 874 -18.85 -15.03 -19.46
CA CYS A 874 -19.33 -15.84 -18.35
C CYS A 874 -19.98 -14.96 -17.28
N SER A 875 -21.15 -15.37 -16.80
CA SER A 875 -21.86 -14.67 -15.72
C SER A 875 -22.70 -15.62 -14.88
N LEU A 876 -23.04 -15.20 -13.66
CA LEU A 876 -24.02 -15.91 -12.84
C LEU A 876 -25.45 -15.40 -13.14
N PRO A 877 -26.46 -16.27 -13.11
CA PRO A 877 -27.86 -15.92 -13.29
C PRO A 877 -28.43 -15.27 -12.01
N THR A 878 -28.08 -14.00 -11.78
CA THR A 878 -28.65 -13.17 -10.71
C THR A 878 -29.45 -12.01 -11.32
N ASP A 879 -30.02 -11.08 -10.51
CA ASP A 879 -30.77 -9.88 -10.96
C ASP A 879 -29.94 -8.88 -11.82
N GLY A 880 -28.80 -9.32 -12.33
CA GLY A 880 -27.93 -8.69 -13.31
C GLY A 880 -26.71 -9.58 -13.50
N PRO A 881 -26.08 -9.60 -14.69
CA PRO A 881 -24.86 -10.37 -14.87
C PRO A 881 -23.83 -9.92 -13.83
N THR A 882 -23.25 -10.89 -13.11
CA THR A 882 -22.24 -10.67 -12.06
C THR A 882 -20.94 -11.39 -12.42
N TYR A 883 -19.81 -10.68 -12.39
CA TYR A 883 -18.48 -11.25 -12.55
C TYR A 883 -18.11 -12.16 -11.36
N PHE A 884 -17.36 -13.23 -11.64
CA PHE A 884 -16.71 -14.07 -10.64
C PHE A 884 -15.36 -14.58 -11.19
N GLY A 885 -14.45 -15.00 -10.30
CA GLY A 885 -13.20 -15.64 -10.71
C GLY A 885 -13.47 -17.04 -11.26
N GLN A 886 -12.97 -17.35 -12.46
CA GLN A 886 -13.07 -18.67 -13.04
C GLN A 886 -11.91 -18.94 -14.00
N GLU A 887 -11.26 -20.08 -13.81
CA GLU A 887 -10.25 -20.61 -14.72
C GLU A 887 -10.91 -21.53 -15.74
N HIS A 888 -10.42 -21.47 -16.98
CA HIS A 888 -10.86 -22.31 -18.08
C HIS A 888 -9.66 -22.94 -18.78
N LEU A 889 -9.90 -24.05 -19.48
CA LEU A 889 -8.86 -24.77 -20.22
C LEU A 889 -8.92 -24.35 -21.68
N LEU A 890 -7.88 -23.69 -22.14
CA LEU A 890 -7.67 -23.42 -23.56
C LEU A 890 -6.85 -24.57 -24.15
N SER A 891 -7.44 -25.34 -25.06
CA SER A 891 -6.70 -26.34 -25.83
C SER A 891 -6.75 -26.01 -27.32
N TYR A 892 -5.75 -26.51 -28.04
CA TYR A 892 -5.71 -26.48 -29.49
C TYR A 892 -5.33 -27.84 -30.02
N VAL A 893 -5.91 -28.21 -31.15
CA VAL A 893 -5.58 -29.43 -31.88
C VAL A 893 -4.83 -29.04 -33.15
N HIS A 894 -3.62 -29.54 -33.32
CA HIS A 894 -2.85 -29.28 -34.53
C HIS A 894 -3.45 -30.06 -35.72
N ALA A 895 -3.81 -29.36 -36.79
CA ALA A 895 -4.63 -29.88 -37.89
C ALA A 895 -4.00 -31.08 -38.62
N LYS A 896 -2.67 -31.14 -38.72
CA LYS A 896 -1.95 -32.20 -39.43
C LYS A 896 -1.68 -33.43 -38.55
N SER A 897 -1.31 -33.21 -37.29
CA SER A 897 -0.80 -34.26 -36.40
C SER A 897 -1.87 -34.79 -35.43
N GLY A 898 -2.94 -34.02 -35.19
CA GLY A 898 -3.92 -34.31 -34.15
C GLY A 898 -3.40 -34.08 -32.73
N ASN A 899 -2.16 -33.61 -32.58
CA ASN A 899 -1.58 -33.33 -31.26
C ASN A 899 -2.34 -32.21 -30.57
N VAL A 900 -2.46 -32.33 -29.25
CA VAL A 900 -3.17 -31.36 -28.42
C VAL A 900 -2.15 -30.64 -27.54
N ALA A 901 -2.19 -29.32 -27.55
CA ALA A 901 -1.58 -28.52 -26.49
C ALA A 901 -2.65 -27.78 -25.72
N SER A 902 -2.44 -27.63 -24.41
CA SER A 902 -3.42 -27.00 -23.54
C SER A 902 -2.76 -26.09 -22.52
N VAL A 903 -3.50 -25.08 -22.08
CA VAL A 903 -3.09 -24.16 -21.03
C VAL A 903 -4.32 -23.74 -20.23
N LEU A 904 -4.19 -23.67 -18.91
CA LEU A 904 -5.21 -23.15 -18.01
C LEU A 904 -5.00 -21.65 -17.82
N TYR A 905 -6.06 -20.84 -17.95
CA TYR A 905 -5.96 -19.43 -17.57
C TYR A 905 -7.30 -18.80 -17.17
N ASP A 906 -7.21 -17.71 -16.40
CA ASP A 906 -8.35 -17.00 -15.81
C ASP A 906 -9.17 -16.20 -16.85
N GLN A 907 -10.50 -16.24 -16.73
CA GLN A 907 -11.36 -15.29 -17.42
C GLN A 907 -11.08 -13.85 -16.96
N LEU A 908 -11.06 -12.92 -17.90
CA LEU A 908 -10.79 -11.51 -17.65
C LEU A 908 -12.07 -10.75 -17.27
N PRO A 909 -12.02 -9.79 -16.34
CA PRO A 909 -13.17 -8.95 -16.05
C PRO A 909 -13.49 -8.02 -17.23
N ILE A 910 -14.78 -7.88 -17.57
CA ILE A 910 -15.22 -6.87 -18.54
C ILE A 910 -15.36 -5.53 -17.84
N LEU A 911 -14.44 -4.61 -18.12
CA LEU A 911 -14.47 -3.24 -17.61
C LEU A 911 -15.74 -2.50 -18.10
N THR A 912 -16.29 -1.63 -17.25
CA THR A 912 -17.47 -0.81 -17.55
C THR A 912 -17.33 -0.04 -18.87
N GLU A 913 -18.43 0.08 -19.63
CA GLU A 913 -18.49 0.81 -20.90
C GLU A 913 -17.85 2.20 -20.79
N ASN A 914 -17.04 2.58 -21.79
CA ASN A 914 -16.37 3.88 -21.97
C ASN A 914 -15.08 4.17 -21.17
N LYS A 915 -14.49 3.21 -20.43
CA LYS A 915 -13.12 3.41 -19.94
C LYS A 915 -12.10 3.17 -21.06
N PRO A 916 -11.20 4.12 -21.38
CA PRO A 916 -10.13 3.89 -22.34
C PRO A 916 -9.19 2.81 -21.83
N PHE A 917 -8.88 1.82 -22.66
CA PHE A 917 -7.88 0.80 -22.33
C PHE A 917 -6.48 1.39 -22.39
N SER A 918 -5.64 1.00 -21.45
CA SER A 918 -4.23 1.38 -21.48
C SER A 918 -3.49 0.58 -22.56
N PRO A 919 -2.55 1.20 -23.29
CA PRO A 919 -1.71 0.47 -24.22
C PRO A 919 -0.77 -0.50 -23.50
N ILE A 920 -0.35 -1.56 -24.18
CA ILE A 920 0.74 -2.42 -23.72
C ILE A 920 2.03 -1.56 -23.65
N VAL A 921 2.63 -1.49 -22.47
CA VAL A 921 3.87 -0.72 -22.24
C VAL A 921 5.09 -1.53 -22.64
N LEU A 922 5.11 -2.81 -22.26
CA LEU A 922 6.15 -3.78 -22.59
C LEU A 922 5.60 -5.19 -22.35
N LEU A 923 5.78 -6.08 -23.33
CA LEU A 923 5.52 -7.52 -23.23
C LEU A 923 6.81 -8.26 -23.63
N GLY A 924 7.04 -9.50 -23.20
CA GLY A 924 8.33 -10.19 -23.40
C GLY A 924 8.30 -11.72 -23.58
N PRO A 925 7.39 -12.35 -24.37
CA PRO A 925 7.40 -13.80 -24.52
C PRO A 925 8.70 -14.29 -25.15
N LYS A 926 9.06 -15.52 -24.80
CA LYS A 926 10.18 -16.22 -25.41
C LYS A 926 9.71 -16.89 -26.70
N ALA A 927 10.51 -16.78 -27.75
CA ALA A 927 10.25 -17.40 -29.04
C ALA A 927 11.37 -18.35 -29.39
N LEU A 928 11.03 -19.55 -29.83
CA LEU A 928 11.96 -20.56 -30.31
C LEU A 928 11.83 -20.68 -31.82
N VAL A 929 12.91 -20.40 -32.55
CA VAL A 929 12.93 -20.41 -34.02
C VAL A 929 14.12 -21.23 -34.53
N GLY A 930 13.85 -22.21 -35.38
CA GLY A 930 14.82 -22.99 -36.15
C GLY A 930 14.18 -23.50 -37.44
N ARG A 931 14.89 -24.29 -38.26
CA ARG A 931 14.35 -24.75 -39.56
C ARG A 931 13.05 -25.55 -39.44
N LYS A 932 12.89 -26.30 -38.35
CA LYS A 932 11.72 -27.13 -38.05
C LYS A 932 10.79 -26.53 -37.00
N HIS A 933 11.24 -25.49 -36.28
CA HIS A 933 10.54 -24.92 -35.13
C HIS A 933 10.19 -23.46 -35.38
N ASN A 934 8.94 -23.08 -35.22
CA ASN A 934 8.51 -21.69 -35.32
C ASN A 934 7.77 -21.28 -34.05
N THR A 935 7.76 -19.99 -33.77
CA THR A 935 6.91 -19.40 -32.75
C THR A 935 5.93 -18.42 -33.36
N PHE A 936 4.66 -18.55 -33.02
CA PHE A 936 3.60 -17.61 -33.36
C PHE A 936 3.14 -16.92 -32.08
N THR A 937 3.22 -15.60 -32.01
CA THR A 937 2.69 -14.81 -30.89
C THR A 937 1.37 -14.19 -31.31
N VAL A 938 0.26 -14.65 -30.72
CA VAL A 938 -1.07 -14.19 -31.10
C VAL A 938 -1.57 -13.13 -30.13
N PHE A 939 -1.84 -11.94 -30.65
CA PHE A 939 -2.41 -10.81 -29.91
C PHE A 939 -3.91 -10.76 -30.13
N ALA A 940 -4.68 -11.09 -29.09
CA ALA A 940 -6.14 -11.11 -29.12
C ALA A 940 -6.70 -9.89 -28.40
N SER A 941 -7.40 -9.02 -29.12
CA SER A 941 -7.91 -7.74 -28.61
C SER A 941 -9.43 -7.80 -28.43
N THR A 942 -9.93 -7.30 -27.30
CA THR A 942 -11.38 -7.13 -27.05
C THR A 942 -11.67 -5.69 -26.60
N ASN A 943 -12.83 -5.15 -26.99
CA ASN A 943 -13.34 -3.89 -26.48
C ASN A 943 -14.51 -4.13 -25.51
N SER A 944 -14.71 -3.24 -24.52
CA SER A 944 -15.72 -3.43 -23.48
C SER A 944 -17.15 -3.39 -24.01
N SER A 945 -17.38 -2.70 -25.13
CA SER A 945 -18.70 -2.55 -25.75
C SER A 945 -19.09 -3.71 -26.67
N MET A 946 -18.11 -4.50 -27.14
CA MET A 946 -18.25 -5.55 -28.16
C MET A 946 -19.05 -5.10 -29.40
N ARG A 947 -19.04 -3.80 -29.74
CA ARG A 947 -19.74 -3.21 -30.88
C ARG A 947 -18.97 -3.45 -32.18
N GLU A 948 -19.70 -3.68 -33.27
CA GLU A 948 -19.15 -3.77 -34.63
C GLU A 948 -18.57 -2.42 -35.10
N GLY A 949 -17.56 -2.46 -35.97
CA GLY A 949 -17.03 -1.27 -36.67
C GLY A 949 -15.93 -0.49 -35.94
N ALA A 950 -15.19 -1.13 -35.04
CA ALA A 950 -14.20 -0.47 -34.20
C ALA A 950 -12.81 -0.32 -34.85
N GLN A 951 -12.05 0.68 -34.39
CA GLN A 951 -10.79 1.14 -35.01
C GLN A 951 -9.63 0.16 -34.74
N ALA A 952 -8.85 -0.16 -35.77
CA ALA A 952 -7.57 -0.84 -35.57
C ALA A 952 -6.58 0.07 -34.84
N ARG A 953 -5.79 -0.51 -33.93
CA ARG A 953 -4.76 0.20 -33.18
C ARG A 953 -3.37 -0.29 -33.57
N PRO A 954 -2.39 0.62 -33.79
CA PRO A 954 -1.03 0.22 -34.05
C PRO A 954 -0.39 -0.41 -32.81
N MET A 955 0.40 -1.45 -33.04
CA MET A 955 1.29 -2.07 -32.07
C MET A 955 2.64 -2.30 -32.72
N GLU A 956 3.71 -1.89 -32.04
CA GLU A 956 5.07 -2.16 -32.44
C GLU A 956 5.52 -3.46 -31.78
N VAL A 957 6.04 -4.40 -32.57
CA VAL A 957 6.54 -5.71 -32.11
C VAL A 957 7.98 -5.85 -32.58
N SER A 958 8.90 -6.01 -31.63
CA SER A 958 10.32 -6.21 -31.86
C SER A 958 10.74 -7.63 -31.51
N VAL A 959 11.63 -8.22 -32.29
CA VAL A 959 12.29 -9.49 -31.99
C VAL A 959 13.74 -9.21 -31.63
N LEU A 960 14.18 -9.64 -30.45
CA LEU A 960 15.53 -9.45 -29.93
C LEU A 960 16.23 -10.81 -29.81
N ASP A 961 17.54 -10.84 -30.03
CA ASP A 961 18.36 -12.02 -29.73
C ASP A 961 18.58 -12.19 -28.21
N GLN A 962 19.36 -13.19 -27.83
CA GLN A 962 19.68 -13.51 -26.43
C GLN A 962 20.51 -12.43 -25.73
N ALA A 963 21.25 -11.62 -26.49
CA ALA A 963 22.03 -10.49 -25.96
C ALA A 963 21.18 -9.21 -25.86
N GLY A 964 19.89 -9.27 -26.19
CA GLY A 964 18.99 -8.12 -26.18
C GLY A 964 19.13 -7.19 -27.39
N LYS A 965 19.85 -7.60 -28.45
CA LYS A 965 19.95 -6.82 -29.68
C LYS A 965 18.70 -7.03 -30.51
N VAL A 966 18.08 -5.93 -30.94
CA VAL A 966 16.92 -5.94 -31.84
C VAL A 966 17.34 -6.47 -33.21
N ILE A 967 16.70 -7.56 -33.65
CA ILE A 967 16.86 -8.19 -34.95
C ILE A 967 15.83 -7.63 -35.94
N ALA A 968 14.58 -7.50 -35.51
CA ALA A 968 13.47 -7.01 -36.32
C ALA A 968 12.52 -6.15 -35.48
N THR A 969 11.87 -5.19 -36.13
CA THR A 969 10.74 -4.45 -35.57
C THR A 969 9.68 -4.29 -36.64
N GLU A 970 8.43 -4.59 -36.31
CA GLU A 970 7.27 -4.47 -37.19
C GLU A 970 6.16 -3.68 -36.51
N SER A 971 5.39 -2.93 -37.30
CA SER A 971 4.19 -2.25 -36.81
C SER A 971 2.97 -2.99 -37.34
N ILE A 972 2.28 -3.70 -36.46
CA ILE A 972 1.05 -4.43 -36.78
C ILE A 972 -0.18 -3.58 -36.43
N GLN A 973 -1.28 -3.80 -37.15
CA GLN A 973 -2.57 -3.19 -36.85
C GLN A 973 -3.48 -4.25 -36.25
N ILE A 974 -3.90 -4.05 -35.00
CA ILE A 974 -4.79 -5.00 -34.33
C ILE A 974 -6.18 -4.40 -34.31
N ALA A 975 -7.11 -5.07 -34.99
CA ALA A 975 -8.54 -4.74 -34.92
C ALA A 975 -9.05 -4.95 -33.49
N GLU A 976 -9.90 -4.05 -33.00
CA GLU A 976 -10.69 -4.30 -31.81
C GLU A 976 -11.61 -5.52 -32.08
N ASN A 977 -11.74 -6.41 -31.09
CA ASN A 977 -12.43 -7.70 -31.26
C ASN A 977 -11.81 -8.60 -32.35
N GLY A 978 -10.50 -8.49 -32.56
CA GLY A 978 -9.74 -9.29 -33.52
C GLY A 978 -8.55 -10.02 -32.89
N ALA A 979 -8.04 -11.03 -33.59
CA ALA A 979 -6.80 -11.71 -33.27
C ALA A 979 -5.77 -11.48 -34.38
N HIS A 980 -4.52 -11.21 -34.01
CA HIS A 980 -3.42 -11.09 -34.97
C HIS A 980 -2.29 -12.04 -34.59
N SER A 981 -1.93 -12.94 -35.50
CA SER A 981 -0.83 -13.89 -35.33
C SER A 981 0.47 -13.29 -35.87
N PHE A 982 1.46 -13.11 -34.99
CA PHE A 982 2.79 -12.64 -35.36
C PHE A 982 3.74 -13.83 -35.52
N ASP A 983 4.14 -14.11 -36.77
CA ASP A 983 5.11 -15.15 -37.12
C ASP A 983 6.53 -14.65 -36.85
N VAL A 984 7.15 -15.20 -35.79
CA VAL A 984 8.47 -14.74 -35.35
C VAL A 984 9.56 -15.13 -36.35
N ARG A 985 9.46 -16.31 -36.99
CA ARG A 985 10.46 -16.71 -38.00
C ARG A 985 10.38 -15.79 -39.21
N ALA A 986 9.19 -15.54 -39.75
CA ALA A 986 9.02 -14.67 -40.90
C ALA A 986 9.59 -13.26 -40.63
N ALA A 987 9.39 -12.74 -39.41
CA ALA A 987 9.91 -11.42 -39.03
C ALA A 987 11.45 -11.34 -39.02
N ILE A 988 12.15 -12.44 -38.76
CA ILE A 988 13.63 -12.48 -38.69
C ILE A 988 14.29 -13.14 -39.91
N GLU A 989 13.51 -13.74 -40.80
CA GLU A 989 14.00 -14.40 -42.00
C GLU A 989 14.76 -13.40 -42.90
N GLY A 990 15.92 -13.82 -43.40
CA GLY A 990 16.84 -12.96 -44.15
C GLY A 990 17.64 -11.95 -43.32
N LYS A 991 17.36 -11.80 -42.02
CA LYS A 991 18.12 -10.95 -41.08
C LYS A 991 19.09 -11.76 -40.22
N VAL A 992 18.75 -13.01 -39.96
CA VAL A 992 19.59 -14.00 -39.27
C VAL A 992 19.58 -15.32 -40.03
N GLU A 993 20.63 -16.12 -39.85
CA GLU A 993 20.66 -17.48 -40.40
C GLU A 993 19.78 -18.40 -39.56
N ILE A 994 18.82 -19.08 -40.21
CA ILE A 994 17.92 -20.03 -39.54
C ILE A 994 18.53 -21.45 -39.69
N GLY A 995 19.19 -21.90 -38.63
CA GLY A 995 19.81 -23.23 -38.55
C GLY A 995 18.82 -24.35 -38.23
N ASP A 996 19.29 -25.60 -38.30
CA ASP A 996 18.53 -26.78 -37.86
C ASP A 996 18.32 -26.78 -36.34
N THR A 997 19.30 -26.26 -35.59
CA THR A 997 19.21 -25.97 -34.16
C THR A 997 18.28 -24.79 -33.90
N PRO A 998 17.25 -24.92 -33.05
CA PRO A 998 16.40 -23.80 -32.68
C PRO A 998 17.15 -22.81 -31.78
N VAL A 999 16.97 -21.52 -32.04
CA VAL A 999 17.54 -20.42 -31.26
C VAL A 999 16.41 -19.69 -30.53
N LEU A 1000 16.68 -19.27 -29.29
CA LEU A 1000 15.76 -18.49 -28.48
C LEU A 1000 15.87 -17.00 -28.82
N TYR A 1001 14.72 -16.36 -29.00
CA TYR A 1001 14.54 -14.93 -29.19
C TYR A 1001 13.58 -14.37 -28.14
N ASN A 1002 13.64 -13.07 -27.91
CA ASN A 1002 12.68 -12.35 -27.08
C ASN A 1002 11.76 -11.52 -27.99
N VAL A 1003 10.45 -11.65 -27.84
CA VAL A 1003 9.49 -10.81 -28.56
C VAL A 1003 9.00 -9.72 -27.63
N VAL A 1004 9.15 -8.46 -28.05
CA VAL A 1004 8.81 -7.28 -27.28
C VAL A 1004 7.71 -6.49 -27.97
N ALA A 1005 6.55 -6.31 -27.33
CA ALA A 1005 5.44 -5.55 -27.91
C ALA A 1005 5.12 -4.29 -27.12
N ARG A 1006 4.75 -3.21 -27.83
CA ARG A 1006 4.31 -1.92 -27.27
C ARG A 1006 3.20 -1.29 -28.12
N GLY A 1007 2.19 -0.74 -27.48
CA GLY A 1007 1.03 -0.13 -28.15
C GLY A 1007 -0.23 -0.97 -27.97
N GLY A 1008 -1.21 -0.79 -28.86
CA GLY A 1008 -2.49 -1.50 -28.76
C GLY A 1008 -3.30 -1.11 -27.51
N ALA A 1009 -4.26 -0.20 -27.64
CA ALA A 1009 -5.10 0.25 -26.53
C ALA A 1009 -6.39 -0.58 -26.46
N ALA A 1010 -6.32 -1.79 -25.89
CA ALA A 1010 -7.45 -2.72 -25.74
C ALA A 1010 -7.24 -3.68 -24.56
N SER A 1011 -8.25 -4.51 -24.25
CA SER A 1011 -8.08 -5.66 -23.35
C SER A 1011 -7.47 -6.82 -24.15
N TYR A 1012 -6.27 -7.26 -23.77
CA TYR A 1012 -5.55 -8.32 -24.50
C TYR A 1012 -5.55 -9.67 -23.78
N ALA A 1013 -5.65 -10.73 -24.57
CA ALA A 1013 -5.03 -12.01 -24.27
C ALA A 1013 -3.90 -12.25 -25.27
N ILE A 1014 -2.72 -12.65 -24.78
CA ILE A 1014 -1.62 -13.06 -25.66
C ILE A 1014 -1.36 -14.55 -25.47
N VAL A 1015 -1.32 -15.29 -26.58
CA VAL A 1015 -1.03 -16.73 -26.59
C VAL A 1015 0.15 -16.95 -27.52
N THR A 1016 1.17 -17.62 -27.02
CA THR A 1016 2.39 -17.96 -27.77
C THR A 1016 2.37 -19.45 -28.09
N PHE A 1017 2.52 -19.77 -29.38
CA PHE A 1017 2.53 -21.13 -29.90
C PHE A 1017 3.95 -21.45 -30.34
N VAL A 1018 4.57 -22.47 -29.75
CA VAL A 1018 5.83 -23.03 -30.27
C VAL A 1018 5.49 -24.30 -31.03
N VAL A 1019 5.72 -24.31 -32.33
CA VAL A 1019 5.29 -25.38 -33.24
C VAL A 1019 6.51 -26.00 -33.92
N ASN A 1020 6.62 -27.31 -33.83
CA ASN A 1020 7.45 -28.08 -34.76
C ASN A 1020 6.63 -28.34 -36.02
N GLU A 1021 6.92 -27.62 -37.11
CA GLU A 1021 6.11 -27.63 -38.33
C GLU A 1021 6.26 -28.95 -39.12
N GLU A 1022 7.32 -29.72 -38.87
CA GLU A 1022 7.50 -31.03 -39.48
C GLU A 1022 6.57 -32.06 -38.84
N THR A 1023 6.64 -32.20 -37.52
CA THR A 1023 5.88 -33.21 -36.74
C THR A 1023 4.47 -32.75 -36.38
N GLY A 1024 4.24 -31.44 -36.34
CA GLY A 1024 3.03 -30.85 -35.78
C GLY A 1024 2.95 -30.97 -34.26
N ASN A 1025 4.06 -31.21 -33.56
CA ASN A 1025 4.12 -31.07 -32.11
C ASN A 1025 4.03 -29.58 -31.77
N MET A 1026 3.23 -29.23 -30.77
CA MET A 1026 3.05 -27.85 -30.37
C MET A 1026 3.09 -27.72 -28.84
N ALA A 1027 3.59 -26.59 -28.37
CA ALA A 1027 3.51 -26.15 -26.98
C ALA A 1027 2.86 -24.76 -26.92
N LEU A 1028 2.23 -24.46 -25.79
CA LEU A 1028 1.52 -23.21 -25.56
C LEU A 1028 2.07 -22.53 -24.32
N GLU A 1029 2.25 -21.22 -24.44
CA GLU A 1029 2.39 -20.32 -23.31
C GLU A 1029 1.28 -19.27 -23.42
N HIS A 1030 0.74 -18.84 -22.30
CA HIS A 1030 -0.20 -17.72 -22.27
C HIS A 1030 0.37 -16.59 -21.43
N SER A 1031 0.14 -15.36 -21.87
CA SER A 1031 0.34 -14.18 -21.04
C SER A 1031 -0.94 -13.36 -21.04
N LEU A 1032 -1.55 -13.24 -19.86
CA LEU A 1032 -2.62 -12.26 -19.65
C LEU A 1032 -2.02 -10.86 -19.85
N SER A 1033 -2.74 -9.95 -20.53
CA SER A 1033 -2.35 -8.54 -20.47
C SER A 1033 -2.35 -8.15 -18.99
N PRO A 1034 -1.21 -7.72 -18.44
CA PRO A 1034 -1.17 -7.45 -17.03
C PRO A 1034 -1.85 -6.12 -16.81
N HIS A 1035 -2.94 -6.15 -16.06
CA HIS A 1035 -3.29 -5.04 -15.18
C HIS A 1035 -2.10 -4.67 -14.23
N TYR A 1036 -1.02 -5.47 -14.19
CA TYR A 1036 0.16 -5.33 -13.32
C TYR A 1036 1.41 -4.66 -13.92
N TYR A 1037 1.48 -4.31 -15.21
CA TYR A 1037 2.61 -3.51 -15.75
C TYR A 1037 2.26 -2.04 -16.03
N VAL A 1038 1.12 -1.56 -15.55
CA VAL A 1038 0.59 -0.23 -15.93
C VAL A 1038 0.67 0.83 -14.83
N SER A 1039 1.36 0.58 -13.70
CA SER A 1039 1.59 1.63 -12.71
C SER A 1039 2.98 1.53 -12.08
N GLY A 1040 4.01 1.94 -12.81
CA GLY A 1040 5.35 1.99 -12.27
C GLY A 1040 6.27 2.84 -13.12
N ASN A 1041 7.06 3.69 -12.45
CA ASN A 1041 8.09 4.54 -13.01
C ASN A 1041 8.95 3.78 -14.04
N LEU A 1042 8.81 4.13 -15.33
CA LEU A 1042 9.55 3.55 -16.45
C LEU A 1042 11.07 3.56 -16.26
N ALA A 1043 11.61 4.50 -15.46
CA ALA A 1043 13.04 4.55 -15.14
C ALA A 1043 13.47 3.44 -14.17
N ALA A 1044 12.59 3.02 -13.24
CA ALA A 1044 12.87 1.93 -12.31
C ALA A 1044 12.84 0.58 -13.04
N VAL A 1045 11.78 0.30 -13.82
CA VAL A 1045 11.67 -0.95 -14.59
C VAL A 1045 12.81 -1.11 -15.60
N ARG A 1046 13.24 -0.03 -16.26
CA ARG A 1046 14.44 -0.08 -17.14
C ARG A 1046 15.73 -0.28 -16.37
N LYS A 1047 15.86 0.32 -15.18
CA LYS A 1047 17.05 0.15 -14.34
C LYS A 1047 17.16 -1.29 -13.86
N ASP A 1048 16.06 -1.88 -13.41
CA ASP A 1048 16.00 -3.25 -12.88
C ASP A 1048 16.22 -4.31 -13.99
N ALA A 1049 15.64 -4.09 -15.17
CA ALA A 1049 15.84 -4.96 -16.32
C ALA A 1049 17.26 -4.90 -16.90
N LEU A 1050 17.95 -3.75 -16.78
CA LEU A 1050 19.33 -3.60 -17.24
C LEU A 1050 20.35 -4.00 -16.18
N SER A 1051 20.04 -3.87 -14.88
CA SER A 1051 20.91 -4.31 -13.79
C SER A 1051 20.93 -5.82 -13.60
N ALA A 1052 19.95 -6.55 -14.13
CA ALA A 1052 19.93 -8.01 -14.13
C ALA A 1052 20.83 -8.65 -15.21
N PHE A 1053 21.43 -7.84 -16.10
CA PHE A 1053 22.37 -8.27 -17.15
C PHE A 1053 23.79 -7.71 -16.94
N GLY A 1054 24.07 -7.16 -15.77
CA GLY A 1054 25.38 -6.61 -15.39
C GLY A 1054 26.15 -7.56 -14.49
#